data_AF-A0A414ME78-F1
#
_entry.id   AF-A0A414ME78-F1
#
_cell.length_a   1.000
_cell.length_b   1.000
_cell.length_c   1.000
_cell.angle_alpha   90.00
_cell.angle_beta   90.00
_cell.angle_gamma   90.00
#
_symmetry.space_group_name_H-M   'P 1'
#
loop_
_entity.id
_entity.type
_entity.pdbx_description
1 polymer ?
#
loop_
_entity_poly.entity_id
_entity_poly.type
_entity_poly.pdbx_seq_one_letter_code
_entity_poly.pdbx_strand_id
1 'polypeptide(L)'
;SVQLPGANAPSTRAAGDGTQVNRCIMEIYLNDELYKREVSAVQADGLTAKFDVRLVTSQTYNFVFWADHVASAEGEDIKTDLHYNTADLRNIAMIGTYNGSSKDDTRDAFSASLEKLVTNAFSESVELTRPFGQLNIKTEDLALIPENQREALTPTTATLSFKNLYTGFNAATGDLIGEPMTLAYKKAADVVDATGNLTVDYLFAPKAVGEQHLVNMTLAVNNAAGKLITTKDLNTIPVQRNYKTNVTGNLLTVDGKVKITVKPTFSSPDLSEKVKEVALVSEVTEALKTNTNVVVTTPPTQAETISLPKYEEEDVAVSITLPETAQDITINYSSEGGEESKNAPKELKITTPSASKVIIKAEKSTVTLNGQSYTAVEAATAENTLIVESGVTIGTLTLKKGNVKLYGKITAAVTKETGWNGTIIRCLDNQQSYDNLITDAISGYTGILIEREATFDAAKASANSSATVGKPMKIAANATISNLKIHVDQAAVSPIEIIDGAANVTFDNLTVSSTNEYPLVKVLGTNQKITVRNSSLLLTSGKSNQSGFNIQNGGTGNVITALLENSYIGFGATKLNVDKSQDYDYTSEKSDNFKNSSYSRAITVGRNSNKAYDGTAVTNLTVNDCVFEGVYYAINTLHNVSLNINVDNSILDGRAAFNIWSTANAGSVFNVKNSKLIGRNCFSGPTEVFATVVLNGYNSNDVASVKYVRNNTITLDNCDVVSDNAPQTDTNYQYGVSMRSPYYNKLILKNNTKFRETRTPRLPHVVDFNANAWRNEVVDDGSINLDGCATGATVLPSHKWSGHSYASVGTVADDGKIYIGDPDVLAGFIQSGADGKGVEVVLVRDLDMGSHNITLSTSFESISNCTFNGNNHTIANYTLSNKQYAGLLPNAIRVTVKNLTLKNANITAVNDGSNNAYAGGFIGRAYGTNVVENCTLENSIVQGINKVGGIAGFQAENGISIRKCTVKGSTIKVDTENQEYGQCGGILGYIGSVAAANEVSGNFIINTKVEAPVNTNIGEEHRKSSICVGTLQGVKGQSLVIDMPFSYIQSSTFNGKTIDKTEYMGLLGGIRYEETQPSLTINGTRF
;
A
#
# COMPACT_ATOMS: atom_id res chain seq x y z
N SER A 1 -21.38 -43.75 -12.73
CA SER A 1 -21.36 -43.75 -11.25
C SER A 1 -20.54 -42.57 -10.81
N VAL A 2 -20.95 -41.85 -9.79
CA VAL A 2 -20.18 -40.75 -9.22
C VAL A 2 -19.26 -41.35 -8.15
N GLN A 3 -17.96 -41.08 -8.20
CA GLN A 3 -16.99 -41.66 -7.26
C GLN A 3 -16.31 -40.54 -6.47
N LEU A 4 -16.36 -40.60 -5.13
CA LEU A 4 -15.58 -39.69 -4.30
C LEU A 4 -14.12 -40.19 -4.19
N PRO A 5 -13.12 -39.31 -3.95
CA PRO A 5 -11.71 -39.69 -3.88
C PRO A 5 -11.48 -40.78 -2.80
N GLY A 6 -10.86 -41.90 -3.19
CA GLY A 6 -10.79 -43.11 -2.36
C GLY A 6 -9.83 -43.03 -1.15
N ALA A 7 -10.30 -43.53 0.00
CA ALA A 7 -9.53 -43.75 1.22
C ALA A 7 -8.94 -45.18 1.26
N ASN A 8 -7.65 -45.31 1.61
CA ASN A 8 -7.05 -46.61 1.94
C ASN A 8 -6.30 -46.52 3.29
N ALA A 9 -6.55 -47.53 4.14
CA ALA A 9 -5.89 -47.93 5.40
C ALA A 9 -6.58 -47.53 6.75
N PRO A 10 -6.42 -48.35 7.83
CA PRO A 10 -7.48 -48.60 8.82
C PRO A 10 -7.45 -47.74 10.10
N SER A 11 -8.66 -47.55 10.65
CA SER A 11 -9.09 -47.19 12.02
C SER A 11 -8.19 -46.31 12.91
N THR A 12 -8.37 -44.99 12.79
CA THR A 12 -8.81 -44.05 13.84
C THR A 12 -9.56 -42.93 13.09
N ARG A 13 -10.82 -42.62 13.45
CA ARG A 13 -11.67 -41.71 12.64
C ARG A 13 -10.99 -40.34 12.44
N ALA A 14 -10.68 -39.99 11.20
CA ALA A 14 -10.07 -38.71 10.84
C ALA A 14 -11.11 -37.83 10.14
N ALA A 15 -11.31 -36.59 10.60
CA ALA A 15 -12.26 -35.66 9.99
C ALA A 15 -11.94 -35.39 8.51
N GLY A 16 -12.98 -35.35 7.67
CA GLY A 16 -12.89 -35.16 6.23
C GLY A 16 -12.43 -36.39 5.45
N ASP A 17 -12.89 -37.57 5.85
CA ASP A 17 -12.81 -38.79 5.04
C ASP A 17 -14.00 -38.94 4.07
N GLY A 18 -14.95 -37.99 4.09
CA GLY A 18 -16.12 -37.96 3.22
C GLY A 18 -17.23 -38.94 3.61
N THR A 19 -17.05 -39.76 4.66
CA THR A 19 -17.99 -40.83 5.04
C THR A 19 -19.33 -40.34 5.57
N GLN A 20 -19.42 -39.07 5.97
CA GLN A 20 -20.68 -38.47 6.38
C GLN A 20 -21.55 -38.03 5.19
N VAL A 21 -20.99 -37.89 3.99
CA VAL A 21 -21.79 -37.51 2.81
C VAL A 21 -22.70 -38.66 2.42
N ASN A 22 -24.02 -38.43 2.46
CA ASN A 22 -25.05 -39.44 2.24
C ASN A 22 -26.01 -39.10 1.09
N ARG A 23 -25.89 -37.92 0.48
CA ARG A 23 -26.68 -37.45 -0.65
C ARG A 23 -25.80 -36.95 -1.78
N CYS A 24 -26.22 -37.22 -3.02
CA CYS A 24 -25.71 -36.55 -4.20
C CYS A 24 -26.88 -36.04 -5.05
N ILE A 25 -26.77 -34.79 -5.50
CA ILE A 25 -27.70 -34.10 -6.39
C ILE A 25 -27.00 -33.95 -7.72
N MET A 26 -27.72 -34.26 -8.79
CA MET A 26 -27.29 -34.02 -10.16
C MET A 26 -28.31 -33.12 -10.85
N GLU A 27 -27.85 -31.98 -11.33
CA GLU A 27 -28.58 -31.13 -12.26
C GLU A 27 -27.97 -31.24 -13.64
N ILE A 28 -28.82 -31.30 -14.65
CA ILE A 28 -28.44 -31.34 -16.05
C ILE A 28 -28.97 -30.07 -16.68
N TYR A 29 -28.09 -29.31 -17.33
CA TYR A 29 -28.44 -28.10 -18.04
C TYR A 29 -28.25 -28.28 -19.54
N LEU A 30 -29.17 -27.73 -20.31
CA LEU A 30 -29.09 -27.60 -21.77
C LEU A 30 -29.31 -26.14 -22.10
N ASN A 31 -28.34 -25.49 -22.75
CA ASN A 31 -28.37 -24.05 -23.05
C ASN A 31 -28.63 -23.17 -21.80
N ASP A 32 -27.97 -23.50 -20.69
CA ASP A 32 -28.11 -22.85 -19.37
C ASP A 32 -29.50 -22.94 -18.70
N GLU A 33 -30.45 -23.65 -19.32
CA GLU A 33 -31.75 -23.98 -18.72
C GLU A 33 -31.70 -25.35 -18.03
N LEU A 34 -32.31 -25.46 -16.85
CA LEU A 34 -32.37 -26.71 -16.09
C LEU A 34 -33.21 -27.73 -16.87
N TYR A 35 -32.54 -28.72 -17.43
CA TYR A 35 -33.15 -29.81 -18.19
C TYR A 35 -33.71 -30.89 -17.27
N LYS A 36 -32.95 -31.29 -16.25
CA LYS A 36 -33.36 -32.32 -15.28
C LYS A 36 -32.61 -32.18 -13.96
N ARG A 37 -33.29 -32.47 -12.85
CA ARG A 37 -32.68 -32.62 -11.52
C ARG A 37 -33.01 -34.00 -10.96
N GLU A 38 -31.99 -34.69 -10.45
CA GLU A 38 -32.12 -35.97 -9.75
C GLU A 38 -31.35 -35.93 -8.43
N VAL A 39 -31.81 -36.73 -7.47
CA VAL A 39 -31.17 -36.90 -6.17
C VAL A 39 -31.02 -38.39 -5.91
N SER A 40 -29.83 -38.81 -5.48
CA SER A 40 -29.52 -40.19 -5.13
C SER A 40 -28.84 -40.24 -3.77
N ALA A 41 -29.09 -41.31 -3.02
CA ALA A 41 -28.29 -41.64 -1.85
C ALA A 41 -26.86 -42.00 -2.27
N VAL A 42 -25.88 -41.64 -1.44
CA VAL A 42 -24.49 -42.06 -1.56
C VAL A 42 -24.32 -43.36 -0.79
N GLN A 43 -23.82 -44.39 -1.48
CA GLN A 43 -23.55 -45.70 -0.90
C GLN A 43 -22.29 -45.62 -0.04
N ALA A 44 -22.37 -46.08 1.21
CA ALA A 44 -21.25 -46.07 2.15
C ALA A 44 -20.08 -46.95 1.68
N ASP A 45 -20.37 -48.02 0.94
CA ASP A 45 -19.36 -48.87 0.30
C ASP A 45 -18.86 -48.21 -1.00
N GLY A 46 -17.66 -47.64 -0.94
CA GLY A 46 -17.00 -46.97 -2.07
C GLY A 46 -17.38 -45.50 -2.29
N LEU A 47 -18.25 -44.91 -1.45
CA LEU A 47 -18.68 -43.50 -1.55
C LEU A 47 -19.17 -43.12 -2.94
N THR A 48 -20.17 -43.85 -3.44
CA THR A 48 -20.69 -43.67 -4.81
C THR A 48 -22.18 -43.38 -4.87
N ALA A 49 -22.58 -42.56 -5.84
CA ALA A 49 -23.98 -42.36 -6.22
C ALA A 49 -24.19 -42.78 -7.68
N LYS A 50 -25.37 -43.29 -8.01
CA LYS A 50 -25.70 -43.72 -9.37
C LYS A 50 -26.93 -42.97 -9.87
N PHE A 51 -26.80 -42.40 -11.07
CA PHE A 51 -27.87 -41.74 -11.79
C PHE A 51 -28.07 -42.46 -13.12
N ASP A 52 -29.32 -42.79 -13.44
CA ASP A 52 -29.70 -43.44 -14.70
C ASP A 52 -30.53 -42.44 -15.52
N VAL A 53 -29.91 -41.82 -16.52
CA VAL A 53 -30.50 -40.71 -17.29
C VAL A 53 -30.81 -41.09 -18.73
N ARG A 54 -31.87 -40.50 -19.29
CA ARG A 54 -32.21 -40.58 -20.72
C ARG A 54 -32.22 -39.18 -21.29
N LEU A 55 -31.34 -38.92 -22.25
CA LEU A 55 -31.09 -37.61 -22.83
C LEU A 55 -31.24 -37.67 -24.35
N VAL A 56 -31.66 -36.57 -24.96
CA VAL A 56 -31.73 -36.45 -26.43
C VAL A 56 -30.31 -36.43 -26.98
N THR A 57 -30.06 -37.23 -28.02
CA THR A 57 -28.74 -37.33 -28.64
C THR A 57 -28.38 -36.07 -29.45
N SER A 58 -27.09 -35.90 -29.71
CA SER A 58 -26.47 -34.76 -30.40
C SER A 58 -26.65 -33.41 -29.69
N GLN A 59 -26.87 -33.42 -28.38
CA GLN A 59 -26.91 -32.23 -27.53
C GLN A 59 -25.75 -32.27 -26.54
N THR A 60 -25.18 -31.11 -26.27
CA THR A 60 -24.19 -30.93 -25.19
C THR A 60 -24.93 -30.54 -23.92
N TYR A 61 -24.79 -31.36 -22.89
CA TYR A 61 -25.36 -31.08 -21.58
C TYR A 61 -24.25 -30.75 -20.60
N ASN A 62 -24.52 -29.84 -19.67
CA ASN A 62 -23.67 -29.59 -18.52
C ASN A 62 -24.28 -30.29 -17.31
N PHE A 63 -23.58 -31.30 -16.78
CA PHE A 63 -23.95 -32.02 -15.58
C PHE A 63 -23.27 -31.35 -14.39
N VAL A 64 -24.05 -30.89 -13.43
CA VAL A 64 -23.58 -30.24 -12.22
C VAL A 64 -23.91 -31.13 -11.04
N PHE A 65 -22.91 -31.48 -10.25
CA PHE A 65 -23.05 -32.41 -9.14
C PHE A 65 -22.74 -31.69 -7.83
N TRP A 66 -23.55 -31.97 -6.82
CA TRP A 66 -23.30 -31.58 -5.44
C TRP A 66 -23.57 -32.76 -4.52
N ALA A 67 -22.60 -33.14 -3.71
CA ALA A 67 -22.75 -34.21 -2.73
C ALA A 67 -22.50 -33.67 -1.33
N ASP A 68 -23.44 -33.88 -0.42
CA ASP A 68 -23.42 -33.38 0.95
C ASP A 68 -24.16 -34.32 1.93
N HIS A 69 -24.27 -33.90 3.18
CA HIS A 69 -25.04 -34.61 4.20
C HIS A 69 -26.43 -34.02 4.38
N VAL A 70 -27.42 -34.90 4.50
CA VAL A 70 -28.78 -34.61 4.95
C VAL A 70 -29.15 -35.48 6.14
N ALA A 71 -30.17 -35.07 6.89
CA ALA A 71 -30.61 -35.78 8.10
C ALA A 71 -31.01 -37.24 7.83
N SER A 72 -31.58 -37.54 6.66
CA SER A 72 -31.91 -38.90 6.22
C SER A 72 -31.78 -39.01 4.70
N ALA A 73 -31.20 -40.10 4.22
CA ALA A 73 -31.09 -40.41 2.78
C ALA A 73 -32.28 -41.25 2.27
N GLU A 74 -33.34 -41.41 3.07
CA GLU A 74 -34.53 -42.19 2.74
C GLU A 74 -35.74 -41.30 2.45
N GLY A 75 -36.63 -41.78 1.56
CA GLY A 75 -37.92 -41.12 1.29
C GLY A 75 -37.79 -39.71 0.70
N GLU A 76 -38.71 -38.81 1.10
CA GLU A 76 -38.68 -37.40 0.69
C GLU A 76 -37.67 -36.56 1.48
N ASP A 77 -37.18 -37.06 2.62
CA ASP A 77 -36.25 -36.33 3.50
C ASP A 77 -34.90 -36.08 2.82
N ILE A 78 -34.50 -36.93 1.87
CA ILE A 78 -33.29 -36.73 1.06
C ILE A 78 -33.31 -35.41 0.26
N LYS A 79 -34.49 -34.85 0.00
CA LYS A 79 -34.63 -33.57 -0.72
C LYS A 79 -34.57 -32.35 0.19
N THR A 80 -34.53 -32.54 1.51
CA THR A 80 -34.49 -31.45 2.48
C THR A 80 -33.04 -31.09 2.81
N ASP A 81 -32.67 -29.84 2.55
CA ASP A 81 -31.33 -29.34 2.83
C ASP A 81 -31.06 -29.20 4.33
N LEU A 82 -29.83 -29.53 4.75
CA LEU A 82 -29.39 -29.39 6.14
C LEU A 82 -28.42 -28.21 6.33
N HIS A 83 -27.27 -28.23 5.64
CA HIS A 83 -26.21 -27.22 5.81
C HIS A 83 -26.08 -26.23 4.67
N TYR A 84 -26.49 -26.63 3.46
CA TYR A 84 -26.31 -25.86 2.24
C TYR A 84 -27.65 -25.78 1.51
N ASN A 85 -28.03 -24.57 1.09
CA ASN A 85 -29.17 -24.35 0.23
C ASN A 85 -28.77 -24.79 -1.16
N THR A 86 -29.34 -25.88 -1.61
CA THR A 86 -29.04 -26.50 -2.90
C THR A 86 -30.16 -26.31 -3.90
N ALA A 87 -31.12 -25.40 -3.66
CA ALA A 87 -32.25 -25.15 -4.55
C ALA A 87 -31.84 -24.86 -6.01
N ASP A 88 -30.67 -24.23 -6.21
CA ASP A 88 -29.99 -24.09 -7.49
C ASP A 88 -28.49 -24.40 -7.27
N LEU A 89 -27.93 -25.40 -7.96
CA LEU A 89 -26.52 -25.76 -7.77
C LEU A 89 -25.55 -24.69 -8.31
N ARG A 90 -26.03 -23.70 -9.06
CA ARG A 90 -25.25 -22.52 -9.48
C ARG A 90 -25.25 -21.42 -8.41
N ASN A 91 -26.04 -21.55 -7.35
CA ASN A 91 -26.15 -20.58 -6.26
C ASN A 91 -26.27 -21.27 -4.89
N ILE A 92 -25.28 -22.10 -4.56
CA ILE A 92 -25.24 -22.82 -3.29
C ILE A 92 -24.81 -21.86 -2.20
N ALA A 93 -25.53 -21.82 -1.09
CA ALA A 93 -25.21 -20.95 0.04
C ALA A 93 -25.37 -21.69 1.38
N MET A 94 -24.59 -21.32 2.39
CA MET A 94 -24.75 -21.90 3.73
C MET A 94 -26.13 -21.55 4.33
N ILE A 95 -26.78 -22.53 5.00
CA ILE A 95 -28.07 -22.34 5.69
C ILE A 95 -27.87 -22.05 7.17
N GLY A 96 -28.66 -21.10 7.69
CA GLY A 96 -28.85 -20.89 9.12
C GLY A 96 -27.67 -20.20 9.83
N THR A 97 -27.68 -20.25 11.16
CA THR A 97 -26.62 -19.66 11.99
C THR A 97 -25.48 -20.64 12.19
N TYR A 98 -24.27 -20.24 11.84
CA TYR A 98 -23.06 -21.06 11.92
C TYR A 98 -22.72 -21.41 13.37
N ASN A 99 -22.78 -22.70 13.75
CA ASN A 99 -22.56 -23.17 15.11
C ASN A 99 -21.18 -23.82 15.33
N GLY A 100 -20.28 -23.74 14.34
CA GLY A 100 -18.95 -24.39 14.35
C GLY A 100 -18.98 -25.88 14.01
N SER A 101 -17.89 -26.41 13.42
CA SER A 101 -17.80 -27.79 12.92
C SER A 101 -16.91 -28.73 13.74
N SER A 102 -16.47 -28.32 14.93
CA SER A 102 -15.43 -29.03 15.69
C SER A 102 -15.70 -30.52 15.96
N LYS A 103 -16.96 -30.99 16.02
CA LYS A 103 -17.28 -32.43 15.96
C LYS A 103 -18.24 -32.81 14.81
N ASP A 104 -18.65 -31.82 14.04
CA ASP A 104 -19.71 -31.95 13.05
C ASP A 104 -19.12 -32.06 11.65
N ASP A 105 -18.67 -33.28 11.30
CA ASP A 105 -18.13 -33.60 9.97
C ASP A 105 -19.22 -33.71 8.89
N THR A 106 -20.50 -33.52 9.26
CA THR A 106 -21.62 -33.53 8.31
C THR A 106 -21.65 -32.30 7.40
N ARG A 107 -20.75 -31.34 7.61
CA ARG A 107 -20.57 -30.16 6.75
C ARG A 107 -19.66 -30.40 5.55
N ASP A 108 -18.96 -31.53 5.48
CA ASP A 108 -18.17 -31.87 4.30
C ASP A 108 -19.09 -31.99 3.06
N ALA A 109 -18.61 -31.51 1.92
CA ALA A 109 -19.34 -31.63 0.66
C ALA A 109 -18.38 -31.60 -0.52
N PHE A 110 -18.86 -32.09 -1.66
CA PHE A 110 -18.09 -32.29 -2.87
C PHE A 110 -18.87 -31.82 -4.09
N SER A 111 -18.15 -31.33 -5.09
CA SER A 111 -18.73 -30.78 -6.31
C SER A 111 -17.94 -31.20 -7.53
N ALA A 112 -18.64 -31.30 -8.66
CA ALA A 112 -18.04 -31.43 -9.98
C ALA A 112 -18.99 -30.87 -11.03
N SER A 113 -18.43 -30.47 -12.16
CA SER A 113 -19.17 -30.16 -13.38
C SER A 113 -18.58 -30.99 -14.51
N LEU A 114 -19.44 -31.59 -15.34
CA LEU A 114 -19.06 -32.33 -16.53
C LEU A 114 -19.87 -31.81 -17.71
N GLU A 115 -19.20 -31.16 -18.66
CA GLU A 115 -19.81 -30.89 -19.96
C GLU A 115 -19.65 -32.13 -20.84
N LYS A 116 -20.76 -32.61 -21.41
CA LYS A 116 -20.75 -33.80 -22.27
C LYS A 116 -21.72 -33.68 -23.43
N LEU A 117 -21.17 -33.83 -24.63
CA LEU A 117 -21.93 -34.12 -25.84
C LEU A 117 -22.41 -35.58 -25.81
N VAL A 118 -23.72 -35.78 -25.85
CA VAL A 118 -24.35 -37.12 -25.81
C VAL A 118 -24.69 -37.56 -27.23
N THR A 119 -23.94 -38.47 -27.84
CA THR A 119 -24.23 -38.99 -29.19
C THR A 119 -24.72 -40.44 -29.20
N ASN A 120 -24.38 -41.23 -28.18
CA ASN A 120 -24.73 -42.64 -28.01
C ASN A 120 -24.98 -42.93 -26.52
N ALA A 121 -25.40 -44.16 -26.18
CA ALA A 121 -25.41 -44.62 -24.79
C ALA A 121 -24.01 -44.45 -24.16
N PHE A 122 -23.96 -43.93 -22.94
CA PHE A 122 -22.70 -43.62 -22.25
C PHE A 122 -22.75 -44.10 -20.81
N SER A 123 -21.57 -44.35 -20.24
CA SER A 123 -21.36 -44.63 -18.83
C SER A 123 -20.15 -43.82 -18.39
N GLU A 124 -20.39 -42.73 -17.68
CA GLU A 124 -19.32 -41.87 -17.17
C GLU A 124 -19.07 -42.12 -15.68
N SER A 125 -17.80 -42.01 -15.29
CA SER A 125 -17.39 -41.88 -13.90
C SER A 125 -16.96 -40.44 -13.66
N VAL A 126 -17.59 -39.77 -12.70
CA VAL A 126 -17.27 -38.37 -12.35
C VAL A 126 -16.70 -38.35 -10.95
N GLU A 127 -15.49 -37.82 -10.82
CA GLU A 127 -14.85 -37.61 -9.53
C GLU A 127 -15.20 -36.23 -8.99
N LEU A 128 -15.73 -36.16 -7.78
CA LEU A 128 -16.04 -34.88 -7.13
C LEU A 128 -14.91 -34.50 -6.19
N THR A 129 -14.64 -33.20 -6.11
CA THR A 129 -13.63 -32.63 -5.21
C THR A 129 -14.27 -31.60 -4.30
N ARG A 130 -13.58 -31.25 -3.20
CA ARG A 130 -14.15 -30.28 -2.26
C ARG A 130 -14.17 -28.88 -2.88
N PRO A 131 -15.26 -28.13 -2.74
CA PRO A 131 -15.30 -26.70 -3.03
C PRO A 131 -14.64 -25.86 -1.91
N PHE A 132 -14.19 -26.52 -0.84
CA PHE A 132 -13.65 -25.90 0.37
C PHE A 132 -12.15 -26.18 0.55
N GLY A 133 -11.48 -25.36 1.36
CA GLY A 133 -10.33 -25.81 2.15
C GLY A 133 -10.79 -26.24 3.54
N GLN A 134 -10.24 -27.35 4.05
CA GLN A 134 -10.48 -27.81 5.41
C GLN A 134 -9.49 -27.13 6.35
N LEU A 135 -9.96 -26.36 7.32
CA LEU A 135 -9.16 -25.74 8.38
C LEU A 135 -9.17 -26.63 9.63
N ASN A 136 -7.99 -27.07 10.07
CA ASN A 136 -7.83 -27.84 11.29
C ASN A 136 -6.99 -27.03 12.29
N ILE A 137 -7.53 -26.75 13.47
CA ILE A 137 -6.81 -26.04 14.53
C ILE A 137 -6.48 -27.04 15.64
N LYS A 138 -5.20 -27.20 15.94
CA LYS A 138 -4.72 -28.10 16.98
C LYS A 138 -3.74 -27.38 17.89
N THR A 139 -3.90 -27.57 19.19
CA THR A 139 -2.94 -27.13 20.18
C THR A 139 -1.96 -28.25 20.53
N GLU A 140 -0.68 -27.90 20.66
CA GLU A 140 0.38 -28.86 20.95
C GLU A 140 0.85 -28.79 22.42
N ASP A 141 0.38 -27.79 23.15
CA ASP A 141 0.77 -27.48 24.53
C ASP A 141 -0.22 -27.97 25.59
N LEU A 142 -1.15 -28.86 25.22
CA LEU A 142 -2.10 -29.44 26.18
C LEU A 142 -1.38 -30.18 27.33
N ALA A 143 -0.30 -30.89 27.00
CA ALA A 143 0.54 -31.58 27.96
C ALA A 143 1.33 -30.64 28.87
N LEU A 144 1.49 -29.36 28.50
CA LEU A 144 2.15 -28.33 29.32
C LEU A 144 1.25 -27.79 30.44
N ILE A 145 -0.05 -28.14 30.43
CA ILE A 145 -0.94 -27.86 31.56
C ILE A 145 -0.60 -28.80 32.72
N PRO A 146 -0.28 -28.26 33.92
CA PRO A 146 0.02 -29.06 35.10
C PRO A 146 -1.11 -30.05 35.44
N GLU A 147 -0.76 -31.27 35.83
CA GLU A 147 -1.74 -32.35 36.08
C GLU A 147 -2.78 -31.99 37.15
N ASN A 148 -2.39 -31.25 38.19
CA ASN A 148 -3.28 -30.76 39.24
C ASN A 148 -4.22 -29.61 38.80
N GLN A 149 -4.00 -29.03 37.62
CA GLN A 149 -4.85 -27.99 37.02
C GLN A 149 -5.57 -28.49 35.76
N ARG A 150 -5.25 -29.71 35.29
CA ARG A 150 -5.73 -30.27 34.03
C ARG A 150 -7.25 -30.37 33.99
N GLU A 151 -7.88 -30.83 35.06
CA GLU A 151 -9.35 -30.89 35.17
C GLU A 151 -10.02 -29.52 34.96
N ALA A 152 -9.41 -28.44 35.46
CA ALA A 152 -9.95 -27.08 35.36
C ALA A 152 -9.58 -26.33 34.07
N LEU A 153 -8.53 -26.75 33.36
CA LEU A 153 -7.96 -26.01 32.21
C LEU A 153 -7.91 -26.82 30.91
N THR A 154 -8.38 -28.07 30.90
CA THR A 154 -8.55 -28.83 29.66
C THR A 154 -9.62 -28.15 28.78
N PRO A 155 -9.28 -27.81 27.52
CA PRO A 155 -10.24 -27.31 26.54
C PRO A 155 -11.45 -28.24 26.42
N THR A 156 -12.64 -27.65 26.49
CA THR A 156 -13.90 -28.41 26.34
C THR A 156 -14.74 -27.81 25.23
N THR A 157 -14.71 -26.49 25.05
CA THR A 157 -15.39 -25.82 23.93
C THR A 157 -14.50 -24.75 23.28
N ALA A 158 -14.75 -24.44 22.02
CA ALA A 158 -14.07 -23.40 21.25
C ALA A 158 -15.03 -22.60 20.36
N THR A 159 -14.64 -21.38 20.02
CA THR A 159 -15.35 -20.48 19.08
C THR A 159 -14.37 -19.89 18.07
N LEU A 160 -14.81 -19.74 16.82
CA LEU A 160 -14.12 -18.94 15.81
C LEU A 160 -14.98 -17.76 15.36
N SER A 161 -14.32 -16.63 15.14
CA SER A 161 -14.87 -15.45 14.48
C SER A 161 -14.02 -15.10 13.27
N PHE A 162 -14.55 -15.32 12.07
CA PHE A 162 -13.90 -15.04 10.78
C PHE A 162 -14.24 -13.65 10.28
N LYS A 163 -13.28 -12.96 9.68
CA LYS A 163 -13.47 -11.60 9.14
C LYS A 163 -13.62 -11.53 7.61
N ASN A 164 -13.16 -12.55 6.89
CA ASN A 164 -13.03 -12.54 5.43
C ASN A 164 -13.49 -13.88 4.83
N LEU A 165 -14.75 -14.28 5.03
CA LEU A 165 -15.26 -15.60 4.63
C LEU A 165 -16.35 -15.48 3.56
N TYR A 166 -16.24 -16.29 2.50
CA TYR A 166 -17.31 -16.46 1.52
C TYR A 166 -18.31 -17.52 2.00
N THR A 167 -19.60 -17.27 1.76
CA THR A 167 -20.70 -18.13 2.20
C THR A 167 -21.49 -18.74 1.04
N GLY A 168 -21.10 -18.47 -0.21
CA GLY A 168 -21.74 -19.00 -1.41
C GLY A 168 -20.77 -19.55 -2.46
N PHE A 169 -21.26 -20.46 -3.29
CA PHE A 169 -20.49 -21.22 -4.28
C PHE A 169 -21.34 -21.65 -5.48
N ASN A 170 -20.76 -21.57 -6.67
CA ASN A 170 -21.38 -22.02 -7.91
C ASN A 170 -20.77 -23.37 -8.31
N ALA A 171 -21.52 -24.48 -8.22
CA ALA A 171 -21.01 -25.81 -8.57
C ALA A 171 -20.79 -26.03 -10.07
N ALA A 172 -21.43 -25.23 -10.93
CA ALA A 172 -21.30 -25.34 -12.38
C ALA A 172 -20.01 -24.69 -12.90
N THR A 173 -19.67 -23.51 -12.38
CA THR A 173 -18.44 -22.80 -12.77
C THR A 173 -17.28 -23.08 -11.82
N GLY A 174 -17.60 -23.46 -10.58
CA GLY A 174 -16.66 -23.56 -9.48
C GLY A 174 -16.31 -22.22 -8.85
N ASP A 175 -17.02 -21.13 -9.11
CA ASP A 175 -16.68 -19.82 -8.54
C ASP A 175 -17.30 -19.58 -7.16
N LEU A 176 -16.70 -18.66 -6.39
CA LEU A 176 -17.26 -18.17 -5.13
C LEU A 176 -18.35 -17.12 -5.44
N ILE A 177 -19.37 -17.05 -4.59
CA ILE A 177 -20.51 -16.14 -4.78
C ILE A 177 -20.58 -15.12 -3.64
N GLY A 178 -20.78 -13.86 -4.01
CA GLY A 178 -20.92 -12.72 -3.08
C GLY A 178 -19.59 -12.15 -2.60
N GLU A 179 -19.66 -11.06 -1.84
CA GLU A 179 -18.49 -10.45 -1.18
C GLU A 179 -18.15 -11.21 0.12
N PRO A 180 -16.86 -11.32 0.50
CA PRO A 180 -16.49 -11.92 1.76
C PRO A 180 -17.05 -11.12 2.93
N MET A 181 -17.50 -11.83 3.97
CA MET A 181 -18.13 -11.22 5.13
C MET A 181 -17.55 -11.72 6.45
N THR A 182 -17.90 -11.03 7.53
CA THR A 182 -17.63 -11.50 8.89
C THR A 182 -18.66 -12.54 9.30
N LEU A 183 -18.20 -13.69 9.81
CA LEU A 183 -19.03 -14.78 10.29
C LEU A 183 -18.42 -15.33 11.58
N ALA A 184 -19.23 -15.54 12.61
CA ALA A 184 -18.77 -16.11 13.87
C ALA A 184 -19.65 -17.29 14.28
N TYR A 185 -19.08 -18.16 15.11
CA TYR A 185 -19.86 -19.21 15.76
C TYR A 185 -20.92 -18.55 16.65
N LYS A 186 -22.16 -18.97 16.52
CA LYS A 186 -23.27 -18.49 17.36
C LYS A 186 -23.12 -18.89 18.83
N LYS A 187 -22.47 -20.02 19.10
CA LYS A 187 -22.14 -20.50 20.45
C LYS A 187 -20.83 -21.30 20.42
N ALA A 188 -20.21 -21.47 21.58
CA ALA A 188 -19.06 -22.35 21.71
C ALA A 188 -19.44 -23.80 21.35
N ALA A 189 -18.63 -24.42 20.51
CA ALA A 189 -18.78 -25.79 20.06
C ALA A 189 -17.78 -26.68 20.81
N ASP A 190 -18.13 -27.93 21.07
CA ASP A 190 -17.23 -28.88 21.73
C ASP A 190 -15.91 -29.02 20.96
N VAL A 191 -14.76 -29.06 21.62
CA VAL A 191 -13.49 -29.36 20.92
C VAL A 191 -13.53 -30.74 20.24
N VAL A 192 -12.78 -30.90 19.15
CA VAL A 192 -12.78 -32.12 18.31
C VAL A 192 -12.49 -33.37 19.14
N ASP A 193 -11.44 -33.31 19.95
CA ASP A 193 -11.10 -34.37 20.88
C ASP A 193 -10.31 -33.86 22.09
N ALA A 194 -10.15 -34.74 23.08
CA ALA A 194 -9.40 -34.47 24.30
C ALA A 194 -7.88 -34.46 24.10
N THR A 195 -7.37 -34.71 22.88
CA THR A 195 -5.93 -34.76 22.57
C THR A 195 -5.38 -33.44 22.01
N GLY A 196 -6.21 -32.40 21.97
CA GLY A 196 -5.80 -31.05 21.60
C GLY A 196 -6.24 -30.59 20.21
N ASN A 197 -7.01 -31.41 19.47
CA ASN A 197 -7.68 -30.93 18.27
C ASN A 197 -8.86 -30.04 18.70
N LEU A 198 -8.80 -28.75 18.38
CA LEU A 198 -9.71 -27.73 18.88
C LEU A 198 -10.90 -27.53 17.96
N THR A 199 -10.66 -27.29 16.67
CA THR A 199 -11.74 -27.15 15.66
C THR A 199 -11.35 -27.77 14.32
N VAL A 200 -12.37 -28.15 13.55
CA VAL A 200 -12.29 -28.52 12.13
C VAL A 200 -13.38 -27.73 11.43
N ASP A 201 -13.07 -27.07 10.32
CA ASP A 201 -14.03 -26.23 9.58
C ASP A 201 -13.83 -26.31 8.07
N TYR A 202 -14.93 -26.26 7.32
CA TYR A 202 -14.93 -26.29 5.85
C TYR A 202 -15.26 -24.90 5.30
N LEU A 203 -14.25 -24.25 4.71
CA LEU A 203 -14.33 -22.86 4.26
C LEU A 203 -14.27 -22.81 2.73
N PHE A 204 -15.24 -22.17 2.09
CA PHE A 204 -15.25 -22.03 0.62
C PHE A 204 -13.97 -21.36 0.14
N ALA A 205 -13.33 -21.91 -0.90
CA ALA A 205 -12.03 -21.46 -1.37
C ALA A 205 -11.97 -21.34 -2.91
N PRO A 206 -11.12 -20.46 -3.48
CA PRO A 206 -11.05 -20.20 -4.93
C PRO A 206 -10.71 -21.42 -5.79
N LYS A 207 -11.08 -21.35 -7.08
CA LYS A 207 -10.94 -22.47 -8.04
C LYS A 207 -9.54 -22.62 -8.59
N ALA A 208 -8.80 -21.53 -8.78
CA ALA A 208 -7.56 -21.59 -9.52
C ALA A 208 -6.52 -22.42 -8.76
N VAL A 209 -5.84 -23.31 -9.48
CA VAL A 209 -4.83 -24.19 -8.91
C VAL A 209 -3.69 -23.35 -8.34
N GLY A 210 -3.42 -23.50 -7.05
CA GLY A 210 -2.37 -22.74 -6.33
C GLY A 210 -2.83 -21.39 -5.77
N GLU A 211 -4.09 -20.99 -5.98
CA GLU A 211 -4.65 -19.77 -5.39
C GLU A 211 -5.07 -20.02 -3.93
N GLN A 212 -4.63 -19.15 -3.02
CA GLN A 212 -4.94 -19.21 -1.59
C GLN A 212 -5.84 -18.05 -1.20
N HIS A 213 -6.90 -18.34 -0.45
CA HIS A 213 -7.72 -17.33 0.21
C HIS A 213 -7.24 -17.10 1.63
N LEU A 214 -6.81 -15.89 1.96
CA LEU A 214 -6.27 -15.55 3.28
C LEU A 214 -7.40 -15.16 4.23
N VAL A 215 -7.59 -15.99 5.27
CA VAL A 215 -8.63 -15.81 6.27
C VAL A 215 -8.02 -15.33 7.58
N ASN A 216 -8.57 -14.25 8.13
CA ASN A 216 -8.28 -13.79 9.49
C ASN A 216 -9.38 -14.25 10.43
N MET A 217 -9.00 -14.80 11.58
CA MET A 217 -9.95 -15.28 12.58
C MET A 217 -9.46 -15.07 14.01
N THR A 218 -10.41 -14.99 14.95
CA THR A 218 -10.13 -15.01 16.38
C THR A 218 -10.64 -16.32 16.96
N LEU A 219 -9.76 -17.08 17.60
CA LEU A 219 -10.04 -18.32 18.34
C LEU A 219 -10.22 -18.00 19.82
N ALA A 220 -11.32 -18.42 20.43
CA ALA A 220 -11.47 -18.42 21.88
C ALA A 220 -11.82 -19.83 22.39
N VAL A 221 -11.11 -20.28 23.43
CA VAL A 221 -11.21 -21.65 23.98
C VAL A 221 -11.63 -21.57 25.44
N ASN A 222 -12.58 -22.42 25.85
CA ASN A 222 -13.13 -22.46 27.21
C ASN A 222 -13.04 -23.85 27.84
N ASN A 223 -13.02 -23.90 29.16
CA ASN A 223 -13.03 -25.13 29.96
C ASN A 223 -14.46 -25.67 30.18
N ALA A 224 -14.58 -26.75 30.96
CA ALA A 224 -15.85 -27.43 31.23
C ALA A 224 -16.87 -26.57 32.00
N ALA A 225 -16.38 -25.59 32.78
CA ALA A 225 -17.21 -24.62 33.49
C ALA A 225 -17.63 -23.42 32.61
N GLY A 226 -17.27 -23.41 31.32
CA GLY A 226 -17.53 -22.30 30.40
C GLY A 226 -16.63 -21.07 30.62
N LYS A 227 -15.56 -21.19 31.41
CA LYS A 227 -14.60 -20.12 31.64
C LYS A 227 -13.55 -20.08 30.53
N LEU A 228 -13.23 -18.86 30.07
CA LEU A 228 -12.21 -18.61 29.07
C LEU A 228 -10.83 -19.09 29.53
N ILE A 229 -10.19 -19.93 28.71
CA ILE A 229 -8.80 -20.36 28.85
C ILE A 229 -7.88 -19.39 28.12
N THR A 230 -8.20 -19.05 26.86
CA THR A 230 -7.36 -18.22 26.00
C THR A 230 -8.16 -17.58 24.86
N THR A 231 -7.61 -16.51 24.29
CA THR A 231 -8.04 -15.94 23.01
C THR A 231 -6.81 -15.69 22.14
N LYS A 232 -6.87 -16.09 20.86
CA LYS A 232 -5.76 -15.98 19.91
C LYS A 232 -6.27 -15.42 18.59
N ASP A 233 -5.61 -14.36 18.12
CA ASP A 233 -5.80 -13.87 16.75
C ASP A 233 -4.91 -14.66 15.81
N LEU A 234 -5.53 -15.30 14.83
CA LEU A 234 -4.90 -16.09 13.78
C LEU A 234 -5.10 -15.34 12.45
N ASN A 235 -4.08 -14.61 12.03
CA ASN A 235 -4.12 -13.78 10.83
C ASN A 235 -3.45 -14.48 9.65
N THR A 236 -3.92 -14.16 8.44
CA THR A 236 -3.36 -14.62 7.16
C THR A 236 -3.31 -16.13 7.01
N ILE A 237 -4.33 -16.85 7.51
CA ILE A 237 -4.40 -18.31 7.39
C ILE A 237 -4.78 -18.66 5.94
N PRO A 238 -3.92 -19.35 5.18
CA PRO A 238 -4.20 -19.67 3.79
C PRO A 238 -5.18 -20.84 3.71
N VAL A 239 -6.29 -20.64 3.02
CA VAL A 239 -7.29 -21.66 2.72
C VAL A 239 -7.27 -21.92 1.22
N GLN A 240 -7.07 -23.17 0.83
CA GLN A 240 -7.01 -23.57 -0.56
C GLN A 240 -7.99 -24.71 -0.84
N ARG A 241 -8.66 -24.63 -2.00
CA ARG A 241 -9.67 -25.60 -2.41
C ARG A 241 -9.09 -27.01 -2.52
N ASN A 242 -9.77 -27.97 -1.89
CA ASN A 242 -9.40 -29.39 -1.83
C ASN A 242 -8.11 -29.69 -1.03
N TYR A 243 -7.64 -28.74 -0.21
CA TYR A 243 -6.50 -28.93 0.69
C TYR A 243 -6.89 -28.81 2.16
N LYS A 244 -6.04 -29.38 3.03
CA LYS A 244 -6.10 -29.20 4.47
C LYS A 244 -5.12 -28.10 4.89
N THR A 245 -5.59 -27.14 5.68
CA THR A 245 -4.78 -26.14 6.36
C THR A 245 -4.73 -26.51 7.82
N ASN A 246 -3.56 -26.97 8.28
CA ASN A 246 -3.34 -27.29 9.68
C ASN A 246 -2.68 -26.10 10.38
N VAL A 247 -3.37 -25.54 11.37
CA VAL A 247 -2.83 -24.50 12.26
C VAL A 247 -2.47 -25.17 13.58
N THR A 248 -1.17 -25.40 13.78
CA THR A 248 -0.62 -26.06 14.98
C THR A 248 0.28 -25.10 15.76
N GLY A 249 0.28 -25.23 17.08
CA GLY A 249 1.24 -24.53 17.94
C GLY A 249 0.81 -24.48 19.40
N ASN A 250 1.49 -23.63 20.17
CA ASN A 250 1.16 -23.36 21.57
C ASN A 250 0.00 -22.36 21.65
N LEU A 251 -1.23 -22.87 21.55
CA LEU A 251 -2.43 -22.03 21.48
C LEU A 251 -3.04 -21.79 22.86
N LEU A 252 -2.78 -22.65 23.85
CA LEU A 252 -3.30 -22.52 25.22
C LEU A 252 -2.36 -21.76 26.16
N THR A 253 -1.07 -21.87 25.93
CA THR A 253 0.01 -21.37 26.78
C THR A 253 0.83 -20.31 26.04
N VAL A 254 1.59 -19.52 26.78
CA VAL A 254 2.64 -18.66 26.23
C VAL A 254 3.92 -18.98 26.99
N ASP A 255 5.04 -19.13 26.27
CA ASP A 255 6.33 -19.38 26.91
C ASP A 255 6.78 -18.13 27.65
N GLY A 256 7.00 -18.28 28.95
CA GLY A 256 7.60 -17.26 29.80
C GLY A 256 8.88 -17.84 30.38
N LYS A 257 10.04 -17.33 29.93
CA LYS A 257 11.33 -17.70 30.54
C LYS A 257 11.49 -16.99 31.87
N VAL A 258 10.98 -17.61 32.93
CA VAL A 258 11.32 -17.23 34.30
C VAL A 258 12.52 -18.08 34.73
N LYS A 259 13.72 -17.48 34.76
CA LYS A 259 14.88 -18.14 35.34
C LYS A 259 14.66 -18.27 36.84
N ILE A 260 14.33 -19.47 37.31
CA ILE A 260 14.27 -19.79 38.73
C ILE A 260 15.45 -20.71 39.05
N THR A 261 16.42 -20.17 39.79
CA THR A 261 17.48 -20.96 40.40
C THR A 261 17.03 -21.28 41.83
N VAL A 262 16.65 -22.53 42.10
CA VAL A 262 16.55 -23.00 43.49
C VAL A 262 17.91 -23.55 43.90
N LYS A 263 18.75 -22.66 44.43
CA LYS A 263 19.78 -23.09 45.39
C LYS A 263 19.03 -23.31 46.72
N PRO A 264 19.06 -24.51 47.32
CA PRO A 264 18.51 -24.72 48.67
C PRO A 264 19.35 -24.02 49.74
N THR A 265 20.49 -23.47 49.34
CA THR A 265 21.19 -22.40 50.04
C THR A 265 20.56 -21.07 49.66
N PHE A 266 20.06 -20.32 50.64
CA PHE A 266 19.84 -18.88 50.47
C PHE A 266 21.05 -18.30 49.74
N SER A 267 20.82 -17.52 48.68
CA SER A 267 21.92 -16.72 48.13
C SER A 267 22.21 -15.70 49.21
N SER A 268 23.28 -15.99 49.94
CA SER A 268 23.74 -15.19 51.04
C SER A 268 24.54 -14.02 50.49
N PRO A 269 24.29 -12.81 50.99
CA PRO A 269 23.22 -12.47 51.94
C PRO A 269 21.85 -12.31 51.26
N ASP A 270 20.78 -12.49 52.03
CA ASP A 270 19.42 -12.14 51.61
C ASP A 270 19.40 -10.70 51.07
N LEU A 271 18.76 -10.48 49.92
CA LEU A 271 18.41 -9.14 49.47
C LEU A 271 17.28 -8.62 50.38
N SER A 272 17.68 -8.03 51.50
CA SER A 272 16.82 -7.31 52.43
C SER A 272 17.27 -5.86 52.45
N GLU A 273 16.41 -4.96 51.96
CA GLU A 273 16.64 -3.52 52.12
C GLU A 273 16.03 -3.12 53.46
N LYS A 274 16.87 -3.00 54.49
CA LYS A 274 16.44 -2.49 55.79
C LYS A 274 16.55 -0.97 55.73
N VAL A 275 15.39 -0.30 55.79
CA VAL A 275 15.37 1.12 56.17
C VAL A 275 15.93 1.20 57.58
N LYS A 276 17.11 1.77 57.72
CA LYS A 276 17.75 1.92 59.01
C LYS A 276 17.40 3.29 59.57
N GLU A 277 16.53 3.29 60.57
CA GLU A 277 16.30 4.49 61.38
C GLU A 277 17.47 4.69 62.36
N VAL A 278 17.99 5.90 62.40
CA VAL A 278 18.99 6.37 63.37
C VAL A 278 18.48 7.61 64.08
N ALA A 279 18.91 7.84 65.31
CA ALA A 279 18.45 8.99 66.07
C ALA A 279 19.16 10.26 65.61
N LEU A 280 20.48 10.19 65.39
CA LEU A 280 21.36 11.33 65.16
C LEU A 280 22.07 11.27 63.81
N VAL A 281 22.40 12.44 63.24
CA VAL A 281 23.13 12.54 61.96
C VAL A 281 24.52 11.90 62.04
N SER A 282 25.21 12.01 63.18
CA SER A 282 26.53 11.41 63.40
C SER A 282 26.54 9.89 63.27
N GLU A 283 25.38 9.22 63.40
CA GLU A 283 25.22 7.77 63.26
C GLU A 283 25.05 7.32 61.80
N VAL A 284 24.76 8.25 60.87
CA VAL A 284 24.45 7.95 59.47
C VAL A 284 25.65 7.31 58.75
N THR A 285 26.85 7.86 58.95
CA THR A 285 28.09 7.34 58.34
C THR A 285 28.28 5.85 58.63
N GLU A 286 28.11 5.44 59.90
CA GLU A 286 28.28 4.05 60.31
C GLU A 286 27.11 3.18 59.82
N ALA A 287 25.89 3.71 59.83
CA ALA A 287 24.71 3.02 59.29
C ALA A 287 24.83 2.72 57.78
N LEU A 288 25.44 3.63 57.02
CA LEU A 288 25.64 3.49 55.57
C LEU A 288 26.66 2.43 55.18
N LYS A 289 27.53 1.99 56.10
CA LYS A 289 28.47 0.87 55.87
C LYS A 289 27.74 -0.47 55.72
N THR A 290 26.52 -0.57 56.24
CA THR A 290 25.74 -1.83 56.27
C THR A 290 24.35 -1.71 55.65
N ASN A 291 23.87 -0.50 55.33
CA ASN A 291 22.56 -0.25 54.73
C ASN A 291 22.68 0.85 53.67
N THR A 292 21.84 0.83 52.65
CA THR A 292 21.82 1.84 51.58
C THR A 292 20.70 2.87 51.75
N ASN A 293 19.78 2.67 52.70
CA ASN A 293 18.65 3.55 52.97
C ASN A 293 18.58 3.90 54.46
N VAL A 294 18.90 5.14 54.80
CA VAL A 294 19.00 5.63 56.19
C VAL A 294 18.05 6.80 56.42
N VAL A 295 17.29 6.73 57.52
CA VAL A 295 16.35 7.77 57.95
C VAL A 295 16.80 8.29 59.31
N VAL A 296 17.02 9.60 59.41
CA VAL A 296 17.33 10.27 60.69
C VAL A 296 16.02 10.77 61.30
N THR A 297 15.80 10.50 62.58
CA THR A 297 14.53 10.84 63.25
C THR A 297 14.60 12.12 64.09
N THR A 298 15.80 12.54 64.53
CA THR A 298 15.96 13.74 65.38
C THR A 298 16.78 14.83 64.66
N PRO A 299 16.31 16.10 64.64
CA PRO A 299 17.09 17.22 64.10
C PRO A 299 18.46 17.38 64.78
N PRO A 300 19.54 17.63 64.03
CA PRO A 300 20.85 17.91 64.60
C PRO A 300 20.86 19.28 65.30
N THR A 301 21.62 19.39 66.39
CA THR A 301 21.75 20.62 67.19
C THR A 301 22.96 21.49 66.79
N GLN A 302 23.85 20.95 65.97
CA GLN A 302 25.05 21.60 65.43
C GLN A 302 25.30 21.16 63.97
N ALA A 303 26.24 21.80 63.29
CA ALA A 303 26.66 21.36 61.96
C ALA A 303 27.31 19.97 61.99
N GLU A 304 26.97 19.13 61.03
CA GLU A 304 27.38 17.71 60.99
C GLU A 304 27.92 17.30 59.62
N THR A 305 28.75 16.26 59.61
CA THR A 305 29.31 15.68 58.37
C THR A 305 28.91 14.21 58.23
N ILE A 306 28.35 13.85 57.08
CA ILE A 306 28.06 12.47 56.69
C ILE A 306 29.13 12.04 55.69
N SER A 307 29.95 11.08 56.09
CA SER A 307 30.94 10.46 55.22
C SER A 307 30.30 9.27 54.51
N LEU A 308 30.08 9.38 53.21
CA LEU A 308 29.61 8.30 52.35
C LEU A 308 30.70 7.22 52.26
N PRO A 309 30.41 5.96 52.61
CA PRO A 309 31.35 4.88 52.39
C PRO A 309 31.49 4.58 50.89
N LYS A 310 32.59 3.96 50.52
CA LYS A 310 32.77 3.36 49.20
C LYS A 310 32.44 1.86 49.24
N TYR A 311 31.94 1.36 48.12
CA TYR A 311 31.43 0.01 47.96
C TYR A 311 32.29 -0.78 46.97
N GLU A 312 32.34 -2.10 47.12
CA GLU A 312 33.00 -2.97 46.13
C GLU A 312 32.24 -2.96 44.79
N GLU A 313 30.91 -2.87 44.86
CA GLU A 313 30.01 -2.84 43.70
C GLU A 313 29.99 -1.47 43.02
N GLU A 314 29.97 -1.45 41.69
CA GLU A 314 30.05 -0.21 40.88
C GLU A 314 28.73 0.58 40.82
N ASP A 315 27.57 -0.06 41.03
CA ASP A 315 26.25 0.51 40.78
C ASP A 315 25.41 0.76 42.06
N VAL A 316 26.05 1.01 43.21
CA VAL A 316 25.33 1.22 44.49
C VAL A 316 24.58 2.56 44.51
N ALA A 317 23.29 2.52 44.86
CA ALA A 317 22.46 3.69 45.12
C ALA A 317 22.22 3.88 46.62
N VAL A 318 22.46 5.09 47.13
CA VAL A 318 22.30 5.46 48.54
C VAL A 318 21.17 6.47 48.71
N SER A 319 20.37 6.31 49.77
CA SER A 319 19.29 7.22 50.15
C SER A 319 19.44 7.67 51.60
N ILE A 320 19.39 8.99 51.82
CA ILE A 320 19.47 9.62 53.14
C ILE A 320 18.24 10.52 53.32
N THR A 321 17.43 10.23 54.32
CA THR A 321 16.31 11.08 54.73
C THR A 321 16.65 11.78 56.04
N LEU A 322 16.62 13.11 56.05
CA LEU A 322 16.89 13.96 57.20
C LEU A 322 15.61 14.67 57.66
N PRO A 323 15.43 14.91 58.96
CA PRO A 323 14.36 15.77 59.45
C PRO A 323 14.64 17.24 59.07
N GLU A 324 13.68 18.12 59.33
CA GLU A 324 13.88 19.57 59.22
C GLU A 324 15.04 20.03 60.10
N THR A 325 15.96 20.83 59.54
CA THR A 325 17.17 21.26 60.25
C THR A 325 17.60 22.69 59.89
N ALA A 326 17.96 23.46 60.92
CA ALA A 326 18.59 24.78 60.76
C ALA A 326 20.13 24.71 60.70
N GLN A 327 20.70 23.51 60.81
CA GLN A 327 22.15 23.29 60.85
C GLN A 327 22.71 22.91 59.48
N ASP A 328 24.00 23.19 59.27
CA ASP A 328 24.72 22.84 58.05
C ASP A 328 25.02 21.34 58.02
N ILE A 329 24.77 20.70 56.87
CA ILE A 329 25.08 19.29 56.63
C ILE A 329 26.09 19.18 55.51
N THR A 330 27.26 18.61 55.80
CA THR A 330 28.26 18.27 54.79
C THR A 330 28.17 16.80 54.44
N ILE A 331 28.18 16.46 53.16
CA ILE A 331 28.21 15.09 52.65
C ILE A 331 29.42 14.95 51.74
N ASN A 332 30.34 14.06 52.09
CA ASN A 332 31.57 13.81 51.33
C ASN A 332 31.86 12.31 51.29
N TYR A 333 32.79 11.87 50.44
CA TYR A 333 33.29 10.49 50.54
C TYR A 333 34.18 10.32 51.77
N SER A 334 34.12 9.12 52.36
CA SER A 334 35.06 8.68 53.37
C SER A 334 36.51 8.80 52.88
N SER A 335 37.39 9.22 53.79
CA SER A 335 38.84 9.31 53.58
C SER A 335 39.60 8.23 54.36
N GLU A 336 38.92 7.17 54.82
CA GLU A 336 39.54 6.05 55.53
C GLU A 336 40.53 5.29 54.62
N GLY A 337 41.65 4.84 55.18
CA GLY A 337 42.71 4.13 54.44
C GLY A 337 42.23 2.77 53.93
N GLY A 338 42.53 2.44 52.66
CA GLY A 338 42.10 1.19 52.01
C GLY A 338 40.86 1.33 51.13
N GLU A 339 40.22 2.51 51.09
CA GLU A 339 39.10 2.80 50.18
C GLU A 339 39.52 3.27 48.77
N GLU A 340 40.81 3.29 48.43
CA GLU A 340 41.26 3.76 47.10
C GLU A 340 40.90 2.79 45.96
N SER A 341 40.73 1.50 46.25
CA SER A 341 40.33 0.47 45.29
C SER A 341 38.82 0.25 45.18
N LYS A 342 38.00 0.98 45.96
CA LYS A 342 36.55 0.83 46.04
C LYS A 342 35.81 1.95 45.31
N ASN A 343 34.57 1.67 44.92
CA ASN A 343 33.72 2.54 44.11
C ASN A 343 32.90 3.49 44.98
N ALA A 344 32.81 4.76 44.56
CA ALA A 344 31.84 5.69 45.13
C ALA A 344 30.41 5.25 44.76
N PRO A 345 29.39 5.54 45.59
CA PRO A 345 28.01 5.28 45.22
C PRO A 345 27.67 5.98 43.89
N LYS A 346 27.03 5.26 42.98
CA LYS A 346 26.62 5.78 41.68
C LYS A 346 25.49 6.79 41.81
N GLU A 347 24.54 6.55 42.71
CA GLU A 347 23.43 7.45 43.01
C GLU A 347 23.37 7.81 44.49
N LEU A 348 23.01 9.05 44.79
CA LEU A 348 22.76 9.58 46.12
C LEU A 348 21.44 10.35 46.11
N LYS A 349 20.47 9.93 46.92
CA LYS A 349 19.19 10.61 47.12
C LYS A 349 19.19 11.26 48.50
N ILE A 350 18.93 12.56 48.55
CA ILE A 350 18.85 13.33 49.80
C ILE A 350 17.44 13.87 49.91
N THR A 351 16.73 13.50 50.97
CA THR A 351 15.37 13.96 51.25
C THR A 351 15.35 14.71 52.57
N THR A 352 14.89 15.97 52.57
CA THR A 352 14.65 16.70 53.83
C THR A 352 13.49 17.68 53.70
N PRO A 353 12.58 17.81 54.68
CA PRO A 353 11.51 18.81 54.61
C PRO A 353 12.06 20.22 54.41
N SER A 354 13.03 20.62 55.23
CA SER A 354 13.76 21.87 55.07
C SER A 354 15.19 21.76 55.64
N ALA A 355 16.16 22.42 55.00
CA ALA A 355 17.52 22.53 55.53
C ALA A 355 18.09 23.94 55.38
N SER A 356 18.92 24.37 56.35
CA SER A 356 19.70 25.62 56.21
C SER A 356 20.72 25.50 55.08
N LYS A 357 21.78 24.71 55.24
CA LYS A 357 22.80 24.54 54.19
C LYS A 357 23.17 23.07 54.00
N VAL A 358 23.25 22.63 52.75
CA VAL A 358 23.75 21.30 52.39
C VAL A 358 24.97 21.43 51.47
N ILE A 359 26.10 20.88 51.88
CA ILE A 359 27.38 20.89 51.15
C ILE A 359 27.65 19.48 50.63
N ILE A 360 27.59 19.30 49.32
CA ILE A 360 27.70 18.01 48.63
C ILE A 360 29.05 17.96 47.93
N LYS A 361 29.90 17.02 48.37
CA LYS A 361 31.22 16.72 47.79
C LYS A 361 31.24 15.29 47.27
N ALA A 362 30.39 15.02 46.27
CA ALA A 362 30.12 13.70 45.71
C ALA A 362 30.42 13.67 44.20
N GLU A 363 31.66 13.99 43.83
CA GLU A 363 32.08 14.25 42.44
C GLU A 363 31.98 13.06 41.47
N LYS A 364 31.65 11.87 41.97
CA LYS A 364 31.48 10.64 41.18
C LYS A 364 30.03 10.13 41.19
N SER A 365 29.11 10.82 41.87
CA SER A 365 27.73 10.37 42.09
C SER A 365 26.71 11.26 41.37
N THR A 366 25.63 10.64 40.89
CA THR A 366 24.37 11.32 40.57
C THR A 366 23.63 11.65 41.85
N VAL A 367 23.33 12.93 42.10
CA VAL A 367 22.72 13.39 43.35
C VAL A 367 21.32 13.95 43.10
N THR A 368 20.31 13.36 43.72
CA THR A 368 18.92 13.84 43.65
C THR A 368 18.51 14.49 44.97
N LEU A 369 18.05 15.74 44.90
CA LEU A 369 17.47 16.47 46.03
C LEU A 369 15.94 16.38 46.01
N ASN A 370 15.38 15.95 47.13
CA ASN A 370 13.94 15.81 47.40
C ASN A 370 13.55 16.57 48.67
N GLY A 371 12.26 16.89 48.82
CA GLY A 371 11.76 17.62 49.97
C GLY A 371 11.10 18.94 49.58
N GLN A 372 11.15 19.95 50.47
CA GLN A 372 10.48 21.24 50.20
C GLN A 372 11.47 22.39 50.02
N SER A 373 12.38 22.63 50.97
CA SER A 373 13.24 23.84 50.91
C SER A 373 14.68 23.66 51.41
N TYR A 374 15.61 24.36 50.76
CA TYR A 374 17.02 24.44 51.17
C TYR A 374 17.46 25.91 51.11
N THR A 375 17.97 26.48 52.20
CA THR A 375 18.40 27.90 52.17
C THR A 375 19.65 28.07 51.30
N ALA A 376 20.60 27.13 51.37
CA ALA A 376 21.77 27.09 50.51
C ALA A 376 22.20 25.65 50.17
N VAL A 377 22.67 25.45 48.93
CA VAL A 377 23.28 24.19 48.48
C VAL A 377 24.64 24.51 47.84
N GLU A 378 25.70 23.82 48.26
CA GLU A 378 26.98 23.79 47.54
C GLU A 378 27.18 22.42 46.94
N ALA A 379 27.45 22.30 45.64
CA ALA A 379 27.49 21.00 44.97
C ALA A 379 28.73 20.81 44.10
N ALA A 380 29.48 19.74 44.38
CA ALA A 380 30.47 19.12 43.53
C ALA A 380 30.00 17.69 43.21
N THR A 381 29.59 17.46 41.97
CA THR A 381 28.92 16.22 41.51
C THR A 381 29.52 15.75 40.17
N ALA A 382 29.14 14.56 39.66
CA ALA A 382 29.64 14.05 38.37
C ALA A 382 29.05 14.77 37.13
N GLU A 383 29.38 14.36 35.90
CA GLU A 383 28.83 14.96 34.67
C GLU A 383 27.35 14.53 34.50
N ASN A 384 26.38 15.46 34.52
CA ASN A 384 24.90 15.23 34.49
C ASN A 384 24.20 14.78 35.79
N THR A 385 24.60 15.29 36.95
CA THR A 385 24.32 14.58 38.20
C THR A 385 23.52 15.30 39.27
N LEU A 386 23.53 16.63 39.40
CA LEU A 386 22.66 17.26 40.38
C LEU A 386 21.24 17.36 39.80
N ILE A 387 20.30 16.60 40.36
CA ILE A 387 18.88 16.63 40.03
C ILE A 387 18.13 17.32 41.18
N VAL A 388 17.44 18.41 40.88
CA VAL A 388 16.60 19.13 41.85
C VAL A 388 15.15 18.91 41.46
N GLU A 389 14.42 18.13 42.26
CA GLU A 389 13.04 17.71 41.95
C GLU A 389 12.03 18.87 41.99
N SER A 390 10.90 18.70 41.30
CA SER A 390 9.95 19.78 41.00
C SER A 390 9.37 20.49 42.23
N GLY A 391 9.25 19.78 43.36
CA GLY A 391 8.78 20.32 44.64
C GLY A 391 9.85 21.06 45.47
N VAL A 392 11.11 21.04 45.04
CA VAL A 392 12.23 21.60 45.83
C VAL A 392 12.49 23.06 45.50
N THR A 393 12.63 23.89 46.53
CA THR A 393 13.07 25.28 46.45
C THR A 393 14.46 25.46 47.07
N ILE A 394 15.40 26.05 46.35
CA ILE A 394 16.74 26.39 46.84
C ILE A 394 16.88 27.91 46.92
N GLY A 395 17.40 28.46 48.02
CA GLY A 395 17.78 29.87 48.12
C GLY A 395 18.99 30.17 47.24
N THR A 396 20.18 29.81 47.70
CA THR A 396 21.44 30.00 46.99
C THR A 396 22.05 28.67 46.55
N LEU A 397 22.37 28.52 45.26
CA LEU A 397 23.04 27.34 44.71
C LEU A 397 24.48 27.68 44.30
N THR A 398 25.47 27.05 44.91
CA THR A 398 26.90 27.18 44.55
C THR A 398 27.36 25.93 43.82
N LEU A 399 27.82 26.10 42.58
CA LEU A 399 28.25 25.01 41.70
C LEU A 399 29.77 24.95 41.62
N LYS A 400 30.31 23.82 42.04
CA LYS A 400 31.76 23.54 42.03
C LYS A 400 32.14 22.57 40.91
N LYS A 401 31.29 21.56 40.65
CA LYS A 401 31.49 20.56 39.59
C LYS A 401 30.17 19.90 39.17
N GLY A 402 30.08 19.47 37.92
CA GLY A 402 28.94 18.71 37.39
C GLY A 402 27.87 19.59 36.74
N ASN A 403 26.91 18.95 36.07
CA ASN A 403 25.76 19.63 35.45
C ASN A 403 24.54 19.55 36.37
N VAL A 404 23.56 20.42 36.15
CA VAL A 404 22.33 20.51 36.93
C VAL A 404 21.12 20.25 36.03
N LYS A 405 20.25 19.34 36.48
CA LYS A 405 18.89 19.12 35.98
C LYS A 405 17.91 19.73 36.97
N LEU A 406 17.33 20.86 36.60
CA LEU A 406 16.53 21.68 37.50
C LEU A 406 15.03 21.59 37.15
N TYR A 407 14.30 20.77 37.90
CA TYR A 407 12.83 20.73 37.90
C TYR A 407 12.26 21.72 38.93
N GLY A 408 12.94 21.86 40.07
CA GLY A 408 12.62 22.78 41.16
C GLY A 408 12.92 24.26 40.87
N LYS A 409 12.97 25.08 41.93
CA LYS A 409 13.15 26.54 41.84
C LYS A 409 14.36 27.04 42.61
N ILE A 410 15.02 28.08 42.11
CA ILE A 410 16.06 28.85 42.82
C ILE A 410 15.53 30.27 43.09
N THR A 411 15.71 30.79 44.31
CA THR A 411 15.07 32.06 44.72
C THR A 411 16.02 33.22 45.00
N ALA A 412 17.31 32.98 45.30
CA ALA A 412 18.26 34.04 45.65
C ALA A 412 19.41 34.20 44.64
N ALA A 413 20.26 33.20 44.46
CA ALA A 413 21.44 33.32 43.59
C ALA A 413 21.99 31.96 43.11
N VAL A 414 22.67 31.99 41.96
CA VAL A 414 23.55 30.89 41.51
C VAL A 414 24.98 31.40 41.42
N THR A 415 25.89 30.76 42.16
CA THR A 415 27.33 31.07 42.16
C THR A 415 28.09 29.93 41.51
N LYS A 416 29.01 30.23 40.58
CA LYS A 416 29.85 29.24 39.91
C LYS A 416 31.29 29.40 40.39
N GLU A 417 31.89 28.33 40.90
CA GLU A 417 33.29 28.36 41.33
C GLU A 417 34.22 28.50 40.10
N THR A 418 35.37 29.14 40.31
CA THR A 418 36.39 29.31 39.26
C THR A 418 36.80 27.95 38.69
N GLY A 419 36.59 27.76 37.38
CA GLY A 419 36.87 26.49 36.70
C GLY A 419 35.64 25.60 36.46
N TRP A 420 34.44 25.97 36.93
CA TRP A 420 33.22 25.24 36.60
C TRP A 420 32.84 25.41 35.12
N ASN A 421 32.70 24.29 34.42
CA ASN A 421 32.41 24.19 32.99
C ASN A 421 31.10 23.44 32.69
N GLY A 422 30.26 23.21 33.71
CA GLY A 422 29.02 22.48 33.57
C GLY A 422 27.90 23.29 32.88
N THR A 423 26.72 22.68 32.82
CA THR A 423 25.50 23.27 32.26
C THR A 423 24.33 23.13 33.22
N ILE A 424 23.39 24.07 33.14
CA ILE A 424 22.13 24.03 33.87
C ILE A 424 21.02 23.89 32.83
N ILE A 425 20.26 22.81 32.92
CA ILE A 425 19.13 22.50 32.04
C ILE A 425 17.85 22.55 32.87
N ARG A 426 16.85 23.26 32.38
CA ARG A 426 15.51 23.23 32.98
C ARG A 426 14.78 21.99 32.52
N CYS A 427 14.36 21.16 33.46
CA CYS A 427 13.62 19.96 33.13
C CYS A 427 12.14 20.15 33.44
N LEU A 428 11.26 19.62 32.58
CA LEU A 428 9.81 19.67 32.74
C LEU A 428 9.23 18.26 32.76
N ASP A 429 8.34 18.02 33.72
CA ASP A 429 7.63 16.75 33.95
C ASP A 429 6.16 16.97 34.38
N ASN A 430 5.78 18.18 34.78
CA ASN A 430 4.42 18.49 35.23
C ASN A 430 4.17 20.03 35.21
N GLN A 431 2.98 20.45 35.65
CA GLN A 431 2.63 21.87 35.75
C GLN A 431 3.56 22.65 36.68
N GLN A 432 3.98 22.07 37.82
CA GLN A 432 4.83 22.76 38.79
C GLN A 432 6.21 23.06 38.22
N SER A 433 6.83 22.13 37.50
CA SER A 433 8.12 22.37 36.84
C SER A 433 8.03 23.42 35.73
N TYR A 434 6.88 23.55 35.05
CA TYR A 434 6.59 24.65 34.13
C TYR A 434 6.43 26.01 34.86
N ASP A 435 5.68 26.06 35.94
CA ASP A 435 5.52 27.29 36.74
C ASP A 435 6.86 27.77 37.30
N ASN A 436 7.72 26.82 37.70
CA ASN A 436 9.10 27.08 38.10
C ASN A 436 9.94 27.64 36.94
N LEU A 437 9.69 27.24 35.69
CA LEU A 437 10.38 27.77 34.50
C LEU A 437 10.02 29.24 34.27
N ILE A 438 8.72 29.57 34.35
CA ILE A 438 8.23 30.92 34.06
C ILE A 438 8.71 31.96 35.08
N THR A 439 8.97 31.54 36.32
CA THR A 439 9.48 32.42 37.38
C THR A 439 11.00 32.46 37.51
N ASP A 440 11.73 31.73 36.66
CA ASP A 440 13.18 31.59 36.78
C ASP A 440 13.93 32.64 35.97
N ALA A 441 14.41 33.66 36.68
CA ALA A 441 15.31 34.68 36.17
C ALA A 441 16.76 34.52 36.68
N ILE A 442 17.06 33.49 37.48
CA ILE A 442 18.27 33.45 38.31
C ILE A 442 19.19 32.28 37.90
N SER A 443 18.64 31.15 37.47
CA SER A 443 19.44 29.92 37.31
C SER A 443 20.47 30.01 36.18
N GLY A 444 20.24 30.88 35.18
CA GLY A 444 21.11 31.00 34.01
C GLY A 444 21.12 29.75 33.12
N TYR A 445 20.01 29.01 33.10
CA TYR A 445 19.83 27.82 32.27
C TYR A 445 20.02 28.09 30.76
N THR A 446 20.52 27.08 30.05
CA THR A 446 20.87 27.19 28.62
C THR A 446 19.86 26.52 27.69
N GLY A 447 19.03 25.60 28.21
CA GLY A 447 18.03 24.88 27.44
C GLY A 447 16.98 24.21 28.32
N ILE A 448 15.96 23.66 27.69
CA ILE A 448 14.84 22.97 28.32
C ILE A 448 14.81 21.51 27.86
N LEU A 449 14.55 20.59 28.78
CA LEU A 449 14.49 19.15 28.53
C LEU A 449 13.23 18.52 29.11
N ILE A 450 12.55 17.72 28.29
CA ILE A 450 11.50 16.80 28.74
C ILE A 450 12.04 15.39 28.56
N GLU A 451 12.52 14.77 29.63
CA GLU A 451 13.06 13.40 29.63
C GLU A 451 12.23 12.43 30.48
N ARG A 452 11.19 12.95 31.15
CA ARG A 452 10.14 12.20 31.85
C ARG A 452 8.81 12.55 31.20
N GLU A 453 7.82 11.67 31.33
CA GLU A 453 6.47 11.96 30.84
C GLU A 453 5.97 13.27 31.43
N ALA A 454 5.48 14.18 30.57
CA ALA A 454 5.11 15.52 30.98
C ALA A 454 3.73 15.92 30.49
N THR A 455 2.94 16.53 31.37
CA THR A 455 1.69 17.19 31.01
C THR A 455 1.58 18.55 31.70
N PHE A 456 1.38 19.61 30.91
CA PHE A 456 1.17 20.95 31.44
C PHE A 456 0.42 21.85 30.46
N ASP A 457 -0.21 22.88 31.02
CA ASP A 457 -0.90 23.94 30.31
C ASP A 457 -0.24 25.27 30.65
N ALA A 458 0.40 25.88 29.65
CA ALA A 458 1.12 27.13 29.81
C ALA A 458 0.22 28.31 30.21
N ALA A 459 -1.07 28.26 29.86
CA ALA A 459 -2.03 29.30 30.26
C ALA A 459 -2.35 29.26 31.75
N LYS A 460 -2.05 28.15 32.46
CA LYS A 460 -2.25 28.01 33.91
C LYS A 460 -1.08 28.53 34.73
N ALA A 461 0.01 28.98 34.10
CA ALA A 461 1.16 29.52 34.82
C ALA A 461 0.76 30.75 35.63
N SER A 462 0.73 30.57 36.96
CA SER A 462 0.22 31.56 37.92
C SER A 462 0.93 32.92 37.87
N ALA A 463 2.21 32.93 37.51
CA ALA A 463 3.00 34.15 37.43
C ALA A 463 2.75 34.97 36.16
N ASN A 464 2.56 34.30 35.02
CA ASN A 464 2.32 34.94 33.74
C ASN A 464 1.80 33.93 32.71
N SER A 465 0.48 33.83 32.54
CA SER A 465 -0.18 32.98 31.54
C SER A 465 0.11 33.35 30.09
N SER A 466 0.80 34.47 29.85
CA SER A 466 1.18 34.98 28.52
C SER A 466 2.68 34.84 28.24
N ALA A 467 3.43 34.21 29.14
CA ALA A 467 4.88 34.14 29.04
C ALA A 467 5.35 33.45 27.74
N THR A 468 6.40 34.00 27.15
CA THR A 468 7.08 33.40 25.99
C THR A 468 8.40 32.81 26.45
N VAL A 469 8.58 31.51 26.21
CA VAL A 469 9.80 30.78 26.56
C VAL A 469 10.92 31.16 25.60
N GLY A 470 12.07 31.57 26.15
CA GLY A 470 13.20 32.13 25.38
C GLY A 470 14.32 31.15 25.00
N LYS A 471 14.24 29.89 25.43
CA LYS A 471 15.31 28.88 25.28
C LYS A 471 14.83 27.68 24.48
N PRO A 472 15.73 26.99 23.74
CA PRO A 472 15.36 25.82 22.97
C PRO A 472 14.90 24.67 23.87
N MET A 473 13.91 23.91 23.41
CA MET A 473 13.29 22.81 24.10
C MET A 473 13.56 21.48 23.39
N LYS A 474 14.06 20.49 24.12
CA LYS A 474 14.27 19.13 23.65
C LYS A 474 13.31 18.18 24.35
N ILE A 475 12.59 17.37 23.57
CA ILE A 475 11.58 16.42 24.06
C ILE A 475 12.05 15.01 23.74
N ALA A 476 12.32 14.23 24.79
CA ALA A 476 12.84 12.87 24.78
C ALA A 476 11.94 11.87 25.54
N ALA A 477 10.77 12.32 26.00
CA ALA A 477 9.73 11.50 26.61
C ALA A 477 8.35 11.97 26.15
N ASN A 478 7.31 11.17 26.40
CA ASN A 478 5.94 11.51 26.02
C ASN A 478 5.51 12.85 26.63
N ALA A 479 4.84 13.69 25.86
CA ALA A 479 4.46 15.02 26.34
C ALA A 479 3.09 15.46 25.81
N THR A 480 2.28 16.05 26.68
CA THR A 480 1.05 16.78 26.32
C THR A 480 1.15 18.21 26.78
N ILE A 481 1.25 19.14 25.82
CA ILE A 481 1.59 20.55 26.06
C ILE A 481 0.50 21.43 25.45
N SER A 482 -0.09 22.30 26.27
CA SER A 482 -1.12 23.24 25.81
C SER A 482 -0.69 24.70 25.99
N ASN A 483 -1.14 25.58 25.08
CA ASN A 483 -1.00 27.05 25.12
C ASN A 483 0.46 27.56 25.16
N LEU A 484 1.45 26.74 24.81
CA LEU A 484 2.86 27.11 24.89
C LEU A 484 3.20 28.20 23.87
N LYS A 485 3.87 29.26 24.32
CA LYS A 485 4.53 30.25 23.46
C LYS A 485 6.03 30.14 23.61
N ILE A 486 6.74 30.03 22.49
CA ILE A 486 8.20 29.92 22.47
C ILE A 486 8.78 30.80 21.35
N HIS A 487 9.81 31.56 21.69
CA HIS A 487 10.58 32.39 20.77
C HIS A 487 12.05 32.20 21.08
N VAL A 488 12.84 31.71 20.13
CA VAL A 488 14.27 31.43 20.36
C VAL A 488 15.15 32.29 19.46
N ASP A 489 15.97 33.12 20.10
CA ASP A 489 16.97 33.97 19.44
C ASP A 489 18.35 33.34 19.30
N GLN A 490 18.55 32.19 19.93
CA GLN A 490 19.82 31.50 19.88
C GLN A 490 20.12 31.07 18.44
N ALA A 491 21.33 31.38 17.97
CA ALA A 491 21.80 30.97 16.67
C ALA A 491 21.97 29.44 16.59
N ALA A 492 21.83 28.89 15.38
CA ALA A 492 22.11 27.50 15.06
C ALA A 492 21.28 26.42 15.79
N VAL A 493 20.08 26.75 16.28
CA VAL A 493 19.20 25.80 16.99
C VAL A 493 17.74 25.87 16.56
N SER A 494 17.09 24.71 16.53
CA SER A 494 15.63 24.62 16.42
C SER A 494 15.00 25.01 17.77
N PRO A 495 13.94 25.84 17.80
CA PRO A 495 13.19 26.13 19.02
C PRO A 495 12.68 24.87 19.73
N ILE A 496 12.15 23.90 18.99
CA ILE A 496 11.68 22.62 19.52
C ILE A 496 12.32 21.47 18.74
N GLU A 497 12.94 20.53 19.45
CA GLU A 497 13.38 19.24 18.91
C GLU A 497 12.71 18.07 19.63
N ILE A 498 12.10 17.17 18.88
CA ILE A 498 11.50 15.93 19.37
C ILE A 498 12.40 14.78 18.94
N ILE A 499 12.91 14.02 19.90
CA ILE A 499 13.92 12.98 19.68
C ILE A 499 13.45 11.57 20.11
N ASP A 500 14.28 10.54 19.87
CA ASP A 500 14.03 9.18 20.36
C ASP A 500 13.72 9.17 21.88
N GLY A 501 12.77 8.33 22.28
CA GLY A 501 12.20 8.26 23.63
C GLY A 501 10.84 8.96 23.77
N ALA A 502 10.55 9.96 22.92
CA ALA A 502 9.26 10.65 22.88
C ALA A 502 8.30 9.99 21.88
N ALA A 503 7.73 8.84 22.24
CA ALA A 503 6.84 8.08 21.35
C ALA A 503 5.56 8.85 20.98
N ASN A 504 5.00 9.64 21.91
CA ASN A 504 3.80 10.44 21.70
C ASN A 504 3.99 11.87 22.20
N VAL A 505 3.87 12.85 21.29
CA VAL A 505 3.91 14.27 21.65
C VAL A 505 2.71 14.99 21.08
N THR A 506 2.00 15.73 21.93
CA THR A 506 0.83 16.51 21.55
C THR A 506 1.02 17.97 21.94
N PHE A 507 0.83 18.86 20.96
CA PHE A 507 0.74 20.29 21.14
C PHE A 507 -0.67 20.77 20.82
N ASP A 508 -1.28 21.52 21.74
CA ASP A 508 -2.51 22.26 21.51
C ASP A 508 -2.28 23.75 21.72
N ASN A 509 -2.66 24.57 20.74
CA ASN A 509 -2.46 26.01 20.77
C ASN A 509 -0.99 26.44 20.99
N LEU A 510 -0.06 25.79 20.28
CA LEU A 510 1.37 26.15 20.28
C LEU A 510 1.60 27.40 19.41
N THR A 511 2.37 28.36 19.91
CA THR A 511 2.97 29.42 19.09
C THR A 511 4.50 29.30 19.16
N VAL A 512 5.14 29.08 18.02
CA VAL A 512 6.61 28.96 17.91
C VAL A 512 7.15 29.96 16.89
N SER A 513 8.28 30.59 17.21
CA SER A 513 9.00 31.49 16.32
C SER A 513 10.50 31.49 16.64
N SER A 514 11.32 32.03 15.74
CA SER A 514 12.76 32.23 15.97
C SER A 514 13.28 33.43 15.17
N THR A 515 14.55 33.77 15.37
CA THR A 515 15.29 34.74 14.52
C THR A 515 16.33 34.08 13.62
N ASN A 516 16.35 32.75 13.55
CA ASN A 516 17.34 31.95 12.81
C ASN A 516 16.69 31.11 11.68
N GLU A 517 17.50 30.56 10.80
CA GLU A 517 17.08 29.78 9.62
C GLU A 517 16.73 28.30 9.91
N TYR A 518 16.77 27.86 11.17
CA TYR A 518 16.55 26.45 11.52
C TYR A 518 15.06 26.13 11.63
N PRO A 519 14.67 24.84 11.49
CA PRO A 519 13.28 24.45 11.61
C PRO A 519 12.68 24.87 12.95
N LEU A 520 11.44 25.38 12.94
CA LEU A 520 10.79 25.82 14.18
C LEU A 520 10.48 24.63 15.09
N VAL A 521 9.93 23.57 14.51
CA VAL A 521 9.72 22.28 15.18
C VAL A 521 10.35 21.19 14.34
N LYS A 522 11.29 20.45 14.94
CA LYS A 522 12.06 19.40 14.29
C LYS A 522 11.81 18.06 14.96
N VAL A 523 11.44 17.05 14.18
CA VAL A 523 11.21 15.67 14.62
C VAL A 523 12.34 14.80 14.09
N LEU A 524 13.04 14.12 14.99
CA LEU A 524 14.19 13.26 14.72
C LEU A 524 14.00 11.94 15.45
N GLY A 525 13.86 10.82 14.77
CA GLY A 525 13.89 9.53 15.46
C GLY A 525 13.01 8.48 14.85
N THR A 526 12.57 7.55 15.71
CA THR A 526 11.97 6.29 15.32
C THR A 526 10.60 6.12 15.98
N ASN A 527 9.60 5.71 15.20
CA ASN A 527 8.28 5.29 15.69
C ASN A 527 7.52 6.34 16.53
N GLN A 528 7.66 7.62 16.18
CA GLN A 528 7.06 8.75 16.88
C GLN A 528 5.67 9.11 16.31
N LYS A 529 4.75 9.49 17.19
CA LYS A 529 3.45 10.07 16.88
C LYS A 529 3.37 11.51 17.38
N ILE A 530 3.24 12.47 16.46
CA ILE A 530 3.21 13.90 16.77
C ILE A 530 1.86 14.47 16.39
N THR A 531 1.22 15.20 17.30
CA THR A 531 -0.04 15.91 17.04
C THR A 531 0.15 17.39 17.34
N VAL A 532 -0.19 18.25 16.38
CA VAL A 532 -0.14 19.72 16.51
C VAL A 532 -1.49 20.26 16.10
N ARG A 533 -2.24 20.85 17.04
CA ARG A 533 -3.58 21.40 16.79
C ARG A 533 -3.68 22.85 17.21
N ASN A 534 -4.53 23.61 16.53
CA ASN A 534 -4.83 25.02 16.85
C ASN A 534 -3.58 25.92 16.92
N SER A 535 -2.51 25.56 16.21
CA SER A 535 -1.17 26.11 16.46
C SER A 535 -0.72 27.08 15.37
N SER A 536 0.28 27.90 15.67
CA SER A 536 0.91 28.85 14.75
C SER A 536 2.43 28.69 14.76
N LEU A 537 3.00 28.27 13.62
CA LEU A 537 4.45 28.19 13.43
C LEU A 537 4.88 29.36 12.55
N LEU A 538 5.49 30.38 13.15
CA LEU A 538 5.74 31.67 12.53
C LEU A 538 7.16 31.73 11.96
N LEU A 539 7.25 31.69 10.63
CA LEU A 539 8.52 31.78 9.91
C LEU A 539 9.12 33.18 9.99
N THR A 540 10.44 33.24 9.89
CA THR A 540 11.27 34.43 10.00
C THR A 540 11.54 35.01 8.62
N SER A 541 11.11 36.27 8.40
CA SER A 541 11.37 36.96 7.14
C SER A 541 12.86 37.09 6.83
N GLY A 542 13.22 36.94 5.55
CA GLY A 542 14.58 37.06 5.05
C GLY A 542 15.47 35.84 5.33
N LYS A 543 14.93 34.78 5.98
CA LYS A 543 15.66 33.55 6.26
C LYS A 543 15.38 32.49 5.21
N SER A 544 16.43 32.11 4.49
CA SER A 544 16.34 31.04 3.50
C SER A 544 16.34 29.67 4.18
N ASN A 545 15.73 28.67 3.56
CA ASN A 545 15.69 27.25 3.99
C ASN A 545 14.92 26.91 5.28
N GLN A 546 14.40 27.89 6.01
CA GLN A 546 13.65 27.64 7.23
C GLN A 546 12.40 26.79 6.97
N SER A 547 12.12 25.83 7.86
CA SER A 547 10.90 25.02 7.82
C SER A 547 10.05 25.27 9.05
N GLY A 548 8.73 25.34 8.91
CA GLY A 548 7.85 25.38 10.07
C GLY A 548 7.90 24.06 10.84
N PHE A 549 7.60 22.97 10.13
CA PHE A 549 7.62 21.62 10.68
C PHE A 549 8.53 20.71 9.84
N ASN A 550 9.54 20.10 10.46
CA ASN A 550 10.53 19.27 9.77
C ASN A 550 10.56 17.86 10.36
N ILE A 551 10.17 16.87 9.56
CA ILE A 551 10.14 15.46 9.94
C ILE A 551 11.31 14.73 9.26
N GLN A 552 12.22 14.21 10.09
CA GLN A 552 13.37 13.42 9.65
C GLN A 552 13.26 11.99 10.18
N ASN A 553 12.80 11.09 9.32
CA ASN A 553 12.57 9.69 9.66
C ASN A 553 13.89 8.96 9.93
N GLY A 554 13.95 8.22 11.04
CA GLY A 554 15.12 7.51 11.55
C GLY A 554 15.61 6.32 10.71
N GLY A 555 14.96 5.99 9.59
CA GLY A 555 15.49 5.01 8.62
C GLY A 555 14.81 3.65 8.65
N THR A 556 15.54 2.58 8.31
CA THR A 556 15.03 1.19 8.16
C THR A 556 13.91 0.81 9.13
N GLY A 557 12.78 0.35 8.60
CA GLY A 557 11.65 -0.20 9.34
C GLY A 557 10.85 0.79 10.20
N ASN A 558 11.15 2.09 10.13
CA ASN A 558 10.55 3.08 11.02
C ASN A 558 9.31 3.75 10.44
N VAL A 559 8.33 4.01 11.30
CA VAL A 559 7.09 4.71 10.96
C VAL A 559 6.94 5.97 11.80
N ILE A 560 7.03 7.16 11.19
CA ILE A 560 6.62 8.39 11.89
C ILE A 560 5.21 8.76 11.46
N THR A 561 4.36 9.12 12.41
CA THR A 561 3.01 9.64 12.15
C THR A 561 2.89 11.06 12.69
N ALA A 562 2.48 12.00 11.84
CA ALA A 562 2.23 13.38 12.22
C ALA A 562 0.82 13.83 11.81
N LEU A 563 0.15 14.53 12.71
CA LEU A 563 -1.14 15.19 12.49
C LEU A 563 -0.99 16.68 12.74
N LEU A 564 -1.31 17.49 11.74
CA LEU A 564 -1.52 18.93 11.86
C LEU A 564 -3.00 19.23 11.63
N GLU A 565 -3.62 19.90 12.58
CA GLU A 565 -5.04 20.23 12.54
C GLU A 565 -5.27 21.70 12.90
N ASN A 566 -6.13 22.40 12.16
CA ASN A 566 -6.49 23.80 12.44
C ASN A 566 -5.28 24.71 12.72
N SER A 567 -4.20 24.49 11.98
CA SER A 567 -2.89 25.10 12.27
C SER A 567 -2.42 25.98 11.11
N TYR A 568 -1.64 27.00 11.46
CA TYR A 568 -1.08 27.97 10.52
C TYR A 568 0.43 27.91 10.47
N ILE A 569 0.99 27.98 9.27
CA ILE A 569 2.43 28.10 9.05
C ILE A 569 2.66 29.17 7.98
N GLY A 570 3.39 30.22 8.32
CA GLY A 570 3.63 31.34 7.41
C GLY A 570 4.36 32.49 8.08
N PHE A 571 4.39 33.65 7.42
CA PHE A 571 5.06 34.84 7.90
C PHE A 571 4.09 35.77 8.65
N GLY A 572 4.44 36.12 9.89
CA GLY A 572 3.60 36.95 10.76
C GLY A 572 2.34 36.24 11.28
N ALA A 573 1.68 36.83 12.28
CA ALA A 573 0.54 36.21 12.96
C ALA A 573 -0.80 36.31 12.18
N THR A 574 -0.89 37.22 11.22
CA THR A 574 -2.13 37.48 10.47
C THR A 574 -2.28 36.53 9.28
N LYS A 575 -3.32 35.69 9.28
CA LYS A 575 -3.70 34.83 8.15
C LYS A 575 -4.51 35.66 7.14
N LEU A 576 -4.12 35.72 5.86
CA LEU A 576 -4.94 36.40 4.83
C LEU A 576 -5.80 35.41 4.06
N ASN A 577 -5.23 34.28 3.68
CA ASN A 577 -5.89 33.25 2.90
C ASN A 577 -6.67 32.28 3.82
N VAL A 578 -7.82 32.73 4.33
CA VAL A 578 -8.67 31.97 5.28
C VAL A 578 -9.92 31.35 4.66
N ASP A 579 -10.37 31.87 3.52
CA ASP A 579 -11.55 31.39 2.79
C ASP A 579 -11.11 30.79 1.45
N LYS A 580 -11.30 29.48 1.29
CA LYS A 580 -10.94 28.75 0.06
C LYS A 580 -11.70 29.25 -1.17
N SER A 581 -12.90 29.80 -0.99
CA SER A 581 -13.74 30.29 -2.10
C SER A 581 -13.26 31.65 -2.67
N GLN A 582 -12.39 32.35 -1.94
CA GLN A 582 -11.95 33.69 -2.29
C GLN A 582 -10.47 33.69 -2.69
N ASP A 583 -10.14 34.48 -3.71
CA ASP A 583 -8.75 34.78 -4.04
C ASP A 583 -8.28 36.02 -3.28
N TYR A 584 -6.99 36.04 -2.94
CA TYR A 584 -6.38 37.12 -2.19
C TYR A 584 -5.02 37.50 -2.80
N ASP A 585 -4.81 38.81 -2.90
CA ASP A 585 -3.49 39.38 -3.18
C ASP A 585 -2.73 39.63 -1.88
N TYR A 586 -1.42 39.42 -1.91
CA TYR A 586 -0.57 39.79 -0.78
C TYR A 586 -0.41 41.30 -0.68
N THR A 587 -0.45 41.82 0.54
CA THR A 587 0.15 43.11 0.88
C THR A 587 1.62 43.13 0.44
N SER A 588 2.18 44.30 0.11
CA SER A 588 3.59 44.44 -0.26
C SER A 588 4.54 43.79 0.77
N GLU A 589 4.28 43.99 2.07
CA GLU A 589 5.07 43.41 3.16
C GLU A 589 5.11 41.88 3.13
N LYS A 590 3.94 41.21 3.06
CA LYS A 590 3.91 39.73 2.91
C LYS A 590 4.59 39.25 1.64
N SER A 591 4.42 39.98 0.53
CA SER A 591 5.08 39.63 -0.73
C SER A 591 6.60 39.68 -0.58
N ASP A 592 7.12 40.70 0.10
CA ASP A 592 8.56 40.86 0.35
C ASP A 592 9.09 39.79 1.31
N ASN A 593 8.34 39.45 2.37
CA ASN A 593 8.69 38.34 3.26
C ASN A 593 8.87 37.04 2.48
N PHE A 594 7.92 36.72 1.59
CA PHE A 594 7.99 35.53 0.77
C PHE A 594 9.17 35.56 -0.21
N LYS A 595 9.32 36.64 -0.98
CA LYS A 595 10.38 36.81 -1.99
C LYS A 595 11.79 36.75 -1.39
N ASN A 596 11.98 37.31 -0.20
CA ASN A 596 13.29 37.35 0.46
C ASN A 596 13.64 36.06 1.21
N SER A 597 12.72 35.10 1.30
CA SER A 597 12.89 33.87 2.10
C SER A 597 12.94 32.64 1.19
N SER A 598 13.97 32.60 0.34
CA SER A 598 14.19 31.53 -0.66
C SER A 598 14.21 30.15 -0.01
N TYR A 599 13.56 29.17 -0.63
CA TYR A 599 13.44 27.80 -0.12
C TYR A 599 12.82 27.69 1.30
N SER A 600 12.07 28.69 1.77
CA SER A 600 11.22 28.53 2.96
C SER A 600 10.19 27.43 2.76
N ARG A 601 9.86 26.68 3.82
CA ARG A 601 8.97 25.52 3.75
C ARG A 601 7.96 25.56 4.88
N ALA A 602 6.69 25.25 4.61
CA ALA A 602 5.78 25.01 5.72
C ALA A 602 6.09 23.65 6.37
N ILE A 603 6.10 22.58 5.56
CA ILE A 603 6.49 21.24 5.99
C ILE A 603 7.66 20.71 5.14
N THR A 604 8.64 20.12 5.82
CA THR A 604 9.67 19.27 5.21
C THR A 604 9.53 17.85 5.72
N VAL A 605 9.50 16.86 4.82
CA VAL A 605 9.50 15.43 5.19
C VAL A 605 10.63 14.71 4.46
N GLY A 606 11.45 13.94 5.17
CA GLY A 606 12.55 13.20 4.57
C GLY A 606 13.23 12.23 5.51
N ARG A 607 14.35 11.65 5.07
CA ARG A 607 15.21 10.80 5.89
C ARG A 607 16.10 11.63 6.83
N ASN A 608 16.45 11.04 7.97
CA ASN A 608 17.56 11.52 8.78
C ASN A 608 18.88 11.12 8.12
N SER A 609 19.70 12.11 7.74
CA SER A 609 20.97 11.87 7.03
C SER A 609 21.98 11.05 7.84
N ASN A 610 21.84 10.99 9.16
CA ASN A 610 22.74 10.29 10.08
C ASN A 610 22.33 8.82 10.31
N LYS A 611 21.28 8.34 9.65
CA LYS A 611 20.75 6.98 9.82
C LYS A 611 20.81 6.20 8.51
N ALA A 612 20.98 4.88 8.64
CA ALA A 612 20.93 3.96 7.51
C ALA A 612 19.50 3.89 6.96
N TYR A 613 19.39 3.75 5.64
CA TYR A 613 18.11 3.75 4.94
C TYR A 613 18.12 2.72 3.82
N ASP A 614 17.12 1.85 3.80
CA ASP A 614 17.02 0.71 2.88
C ASP A 614 15.78 0.71 1.97
N GLY A 615 14.92 1.73 2.02
CA GLY A 615 13.67 1.78 1.27
C GLY A 615 12.41 1.61 2.12
N THR A 616 12.53 1.16 3.36
CA THR A 616 11.39 0.62 4.12
C THR A 616 10.72 1.59 5.10
N ALA A 617 11.34 2.74 5.40
CA ALA A 617 10.74 3.70 6.33
C ALA A 617 9.55 4.42 5.71
N VAL A 618 8.54 4.67 6.55
CA VAL A 618 7.28 5.32 6.17
C VAL A 618 7.06 6.57 7.01
N THR A 619 6.64 7.66 6.38
CA THR A 619 6.09 8.82 7.10
C THR A 619 4.64 9.04 6.70
N ASN A 620 3.75 8.92 7.70
CA ASN A 620 2.34 9.26 7.59
C ASN A 620 2.16 10.71 8.04
N LEU A 621 1.65 11.56 7.16
CA LEU A 621 1.37 12.96 7.46
C LEU A 621 -0.10 13.26 7.14
N THR A 622 -0.84 13.74 8.13
CA THR A 622 -2.20 14.25 7.96
C THR A 622 -2.22 15.75 8.20
N VAL A 623 -2.79 16.49 7.26
CA VAL A 623 -2.97 17.95 7.32
C VAL A 623 -4.45 18.23 7.14
N ASN A 624 -5.11 18.73 8.18
CA ASN A 624 -6.55 19.01 8.17
C ASN A 624 -6.82 20.44 8.63
N ASP A 625 -7.71 21.15 7.92
CA ASP A 625 -8.11 22.52 8.27
C ASP A 625 -6.94 23.51 8.42
N CYS A 626 -5.83 23.27 7.70
CA CYS A 626 -4.61 24.05 7.84
C CYS A 626 -4.48 25.15 6.78
N VAL A 627 -3.73 26.20 7.14
CA VAL A 627 -3.34 27.27 6.21
C VAL A 627 -1.82 27.40 6.20
N PHE A 628 -1.19 27.05 5.08
CA PHE A 628 0.23 27.29 4.82
C PHE A 628 0.33 28.43 3.83
N GLU A 629 0.99 29.53 4.22
CA GLU A 629 0.82 30.79 3.53
C GLU A 629 2.17 31.44 3.18
N GLY A 630 2.34 31.70 1.88
CA GLY A 630 3.40 32.55 1.35
C GLY A 630 4.79 31.93 1.54
N VAL A 631 4.92 30.62 1.36
CA VAL A 631 6.19 29.88 1.50
C VAL A 631 6.74 29.42 0.16
N TYR A 632 8.02 29.08 0.08
CA TYR A 632 8.58 28.59 -1.19
C TYR A 632 7.98 27.23 -1.55
N TYR A 633 7.91 26.31 -0.60
CA TYR A 633 7.19 25.04 -0.76
C TYR A 633 6.25 24.82 0.42
N ALA A 634 4.96 24.63 0.17
CA ALA A 634 4.04 24.30 1.27
C ALA A 634 4.39 22.93 1.85
N ILE A 635 4.43 21.89 1.02
CA ILE A 635 4.91 20.57 1.40
C ILE A 635 6.09 20.17 0.51
N ASN A 636 7.26 20.06 1.13
CA ASN A 636 8.50 19.64 0.47
C ASN A 636 8.88 18.24 0.93
N THR A 637 8.85 17.28 0.01
CA THR A 637 9.28 15.91 0.31
C THR A 637 10.69 15.68 -0.18
N LEU A 638 11.45 14.95 0.61
CA LEU A 638 12.84 14.59 0.38
C LEU A 638 12.99 13.07 0.33
N HIS A 639 14.13 12.65 -0.19
CA HIS A 639 14.33 11.37 -0.86
C HIS A 639 14.21 10.13 0.02
N ASN A 640 14.00 9.00 -0.66
CA ASN A 640 14.11 7.66 -0.12
C ASN A 640 13.39 7.57 1.24
N VAL A 641 12.10 7.93 1.26
CA VAL A 641 11.14 7.66 2.35
C VAL A 641 9.79 7.42 1.68
N SER A 642 9.11 6.34 2.04
CA SER A 642 7.74 6.12 1.55
C SER A 642 6.80 7.06 2.31
N LEU A 643 5.97 7.81 1.60
CA LEU A 643 5.15 8.86 2.21
C LEU A 643 3.67 8.55 2.02
N ASN A 644 2.90 8.70 3.08
CA ASN A 644 1.44 8.68 3.04
C ASN A 644 0.95 10.05 3.51
N ILE A 645 0.73 10.97 2.57
CA ILE A 645 0.35 12.35 2.84
C ILE A 645 -1.14 12.51 2.54
N ASN A 646 -1.93 12.80 3.56
CA ASN A 646 -3.35 13.11 3.44
C ASN A 646 -3.56 14.58 3.78
N VAL A 647 -4.16 15.33 2.85
CA VAL A 647 -4.50 16.74 3.03
C VAL A 647 -6.00 16.88 2.81
N ASP A 648 -6.70 17.45 3.78
CA ASP A 648 -8.14 17.75 3.67
C ASP A 648 -8.43 19.16 4.14
N ASN A 649 -9.44 19.77 3.52
CA ASN A 649 -9.99 21.07 3.86
C ASN A 649 -8.94 22.18 4.10
N SER A 650 -7.81 22.16 3.39
CA SER A 650 -6.65 23.01 3.70
C SER A 650 -6.28 23.95 2.54
N ILE A 651 -5.51 24.99 2.87
CA ILE A 651 -4.95 25.96 1.91
C ILE A 651 -3.43 25.81 1.89
N LEU A 652 -2.88 25.45 0.73
CA LEU A 652 -1.45 25.30 0.51
C LEU A 652 -0.99 26.37 -0.49
N ASP A 653 -0.48 27.49 0.02
CA ASP A 653 -0.08 28.66 -0.77
C ASP A 653 1.44 28.85 -0.74
N GLY A 654 2.07 28.68 -1.89
CA GLY A 654 3.51 28.89 -2.04
C GLY A 654 3.98 28.93 -3.48
N ARG A 655 5.30 28.88 -3.73
CA ARG A 655 5.82 28.74 -5.11
C ARG A 655 5.35 27.43 -5.73
N ALA A 656 5.36 26.38 -4.92
CA ALA A 656 4.63 25.14 -5.16
C ALA A 656 3.91 24.71 -3.88
N ALA A 657 2.68 24.24 -4.02
CA ALA A 657 1.98 23.56 -2.93
C ALA A 657 2.68 22.23 -2.60
N PHE A 658 3.10 21.50 -3.63
CA PHE A 658 3.86 20.26 -3.48
C PHE A 658 5.14 20.28 -4.30
N ASN A 659 6.27 20.03 -3.63
CA ASN A 659 7.55 19.75 -4.26
C ASN A 659 7.99 18.34 -3.91
N ILE A 660 7.80 17.40 -4.84
CA ILE A 660 7.92 15.97 -4.59
C ILE A 660 9.26 15.44 -5.09
N TRP A 661 10.06 14.88 -4.17
CA TRP A 661 11.34 14.23 -4.46
C TRP A 661 11.45 12.79 -3.95
N SER A 662 10.32 12.13 -3.69
CA SER A 662 10.33 10.75 -3.21
C SER A 662 10.78 9.78 -4.31
N THR A 663 11.84 9.02 -4.00
CA THR A 663 12.49 8.01 -4.83
C THR A 663 12.27 6.58 -4.31
N ALA A 664 11.41 6.44 -3.29
CA ALA A 664 11.19 5.20 -2.56
C ALA A 664 10.65 4.09 -3.48
N ASN A 665 11.20 2.88 -3.35
CA ASN A 665 10.79 1.75 -4.19
C ASN A 665 9.32 1.37 -3.98
N ALA A 666 8.87 1.35 -2.73
CA ALA A 666 7.47 1.08 -2.38
C ALA A 666 6.51 2.18 -2.84
N GLY A 667 7.03 3.32 -3.30
CA GLY A 667 6.23 4.44 -3.75
C GLY A 667 5.77 5.36 -2.62
N SER A 668 4.90 6.30 -2.96
CA SER A 668 4.29 7.21 -2.00
C SER A 668 2.90 7.61 -2.48
N VAL A 669 2.00 7.87 -1.52
CA VAL A 669 0.62 8.24 -1.78
C VAL A 669 0.38 9.65 -1.24
N PHE A 670 -0.21 10.49 -2.09
CA PHE A 670 -0.62 11.84 -1.77
C PHE A 670 -2.12 11.95 -2.06
N ASN A 671 -2.95 12.03 -1.03
CA ASN A 671 -4.39 12.20 -1.17
C ASN A 671 -4.76 13.61 -0.74
N VAL A 672 -5.15 14.45 -1.68
CA VAL A 672 -5.54 15.83 -1.43
C VAL A 672 -7.01 15.99 -1.74
N LYS A 673 -7.78 16.42 -0.74
CA LYS A 673 -9.24 16.52 -0.81
C LYS A 673 -9.71 17.90 -0.41
N ASN A 674 -10.76 18.40 -1.08
CA ASN A 674 -11.48 19.62 -0.69
C ASN A 674 -10.56 20.82 -0.41
N SER A 675 -9.39 20.90 -1.05
CA SER A 675 -8.31 21.80 -0.66
C SER A 675 -7.98 22.77 -1.77
N LYS A 676 -7.46 23.94 -1.39
CA LYS A 676 -6.99 24.96 -2.33
C LYS A 676 -5.48 24.92 -2.42
N LEU A 677 -4.94 24.66 -3.61
CA LEU A 677 -3.52 24.60 -3.89
C LEU A 677 -3.14 25.79 -4.75
N ILE A 678 -2.21 26.64 -4.30
CA ILE A 678 -1.82 27.84 -5.03
C ILE A 678 -0.32 27.79 -5.30
N GLY A 679 0.02 27.83 -6.58
CA GLY A 679 1.38 28.00 -7.05
C GLY A 679 1.61 29.45 -7.47
N ARG A 680 2.52 30.14 -6.80
CA ARG A 680 2.83 31.56 -7.00
C ARG A 680 4.19 31.78 -7.62
N ASN A 681 4.21 32.54 -8.70
CA ASN A 681 5.44 32.82 -9.43
C ASN A 681 5.77 34.30 -9.43
N CYS A 682 6.21 34.80 -8.28
CA CYS A 682 6.54 36.21 -8.04
C CYS A 682 8.06 36.49 -7.96
N PHE A 683 8.91 35.59 -8.47
CA PHE A 683 10.37 35.65 -8.36
C PHE A 683 11.02 36.15 -9.67
N SER A 684 12.06 36.97 -9.58
CA SER A 684 12.84 37.44 -10.73
C SER A 684 13.89 36.43 -11.20
N GLY A 685 14.06 36.24 -12.51
CA GLY A 685 15.15 35.45 -13.13
C GLY A 685 14.67 34.60 -14.31
N PRO A 686 15.57 33.92 -15.06
CA PRO A 686 15.18 32.86 -15.98
C PRO A 686 14.65 31.70 -15.14
N THR A 687 13.35 31.69 -14.95
CA THR A 687 12.68 30.73 -14.08
C THR A 687 12.47 29.44 -14.86
N GLU A 688 13.18 28.41 -14.44
CA GLU A 688 12.86 27.01 -14.72
C GLU A 688 11.36 26.80 -14.55
N VAL A 689 10.72 25.99 -15.40
CA VAL A 689 9.26 25.73 -15.36
C VAL A 689 8.84 25.42 -13.92
N PHE A 690 7.93 26.18 -13.30
CA PHE A 690 7.37 25.86 -11.97
C PHE A 690 5.91 25.41 -12.13
N ALA A 691 5.40 24.69 -11.14
CA ALA A 691 4.01 24.26 -11.11
C ALA A 691 3.49 24.25 -9.68
N THR A 692 2.17 24.28 -9.52
CA THR A 692 1.51 24.18 -8.22
C THR A 692 1.81 22.83 -7.57
N VAL A 693 1.85 21.75 -8.35
CA VAL A 693 2.33 20.43 -7.96
C VAL A 693 3.50 20.03 -8.86
N VAL A 694 4.65 19.72 -8.27
CA VAL A 694 5.85 19.32 -9.00
C VAL A 694 6.29 17.92 -8.61
N LEU A 695 6.30 17.00 -9.57
CA LEU A 695 7.02 15.73 -9.47
C LEU A 695 8.37 15.90 -10.15
N ASN A 696 9.45 15.89 -9.37
CA ASN A 696 10.79 16.14 -9.88
C ASN A 696 11.34 14.96 -10.71
N GLY A 697 12.48 15.17 -11.36
CA GLY A 697 13.14 14.18 -12.21
C GLY A 697 14.22 13.38 -11.47
N TYR A 698 15.47 13.65 -11.83
CA TYR A 698 16.66 13.05 -11.23
C TYR A 698 17.16 13.85 -10.03
N ASN A 699 17.60 13.16 -8.97
CA ASN A 699 18.21 13.77 -7.80
C ASN A 699 19.62 13.25 -7.53
N SER A 700 20.65 14.06 -7.79
CA SER A 700 22.05 13.67 -7.55
C SER A 700 22.41 13.44 -6.08
N ASN A 701 21.69 14.08 -5.16
CA ASN A 701 21.98 14.13 -3.72
C ASN A 701 21.33 12.96 -2.94
N ASP A 702 20.54 12.13 -3.62
CA ASP A 702 19.98 10.93 -3.03
C ASP A 702 21.04 9.80 -2.92
N VAL A 703 20.94 9.02 -1.84
CA VAL A 703 21.76 7.83 -1.57
C VAL A 703 21.10 6.54 -2.04
N ALA A 704 19.83 6.60 -2.48
CA ALA A 704 19.15 5.46 -3.08
C ALA A 704 19.91 4.95 -4.33
N SER A 705 19.79 3.64 -4.60
CA SER A 705 20.32 3.03 -5.82
C SER A 705 19.66 3.60 -7.09
N VAL A 706 18.36 3.91 -7.00
CA VAL A 706 17.60 4.60 -8.05
C VAL A 706 17.29 6.02 -7.58
N LYS A 707 17.87 6.99 -8.29
CA LYS A 707 17.83 8.42 -7.94
C LYS A 707 16.76 9.22 -8.67
N TYR A 708 15.72 8.53 -9.16
CA TYR A 708 14.62 9.13 -9.90
C TYR A 708 13.33 9.03 -9.10
N VAL A 709 12.51 10.07 -9.18
CA VAL A 709 11.19 10.11 -8.54
C VAL A 709 10.28 9.07 -9.19
N ARG A 710 9.75 8.11 -8.43
CA ARG A 710 9.05 6.95 -8.98
C ARG A 710 8.01 6.39 -8.03
N ASN A 711 7.05 5.67 -8.59
CA ASN A 711 6.00 4.94 -7.87
C ASN A 711 5.14 5.86 -6.97
N ASN A 712 5.06 7.15 -7.30
CA ASN A 712 4.20 8.08 -6.59
C ASN A 712 2.78 8.06 -7.18
N THR A 713 1.76 8.02 -6.32
CA THR A 713 0.36 8.23 -6.70
C THR A 713 -0.14 9.51 -6.04
N ILE A 714 -0.58 10.48 -6.86
CA ILE A 714 -1.13 11.75 -6.40
C ILE A 714 -2.59 11.78 -6.80
N THR A 715 -3.49 11.92 -5.83
CA THR A 715 -4.92 12.10 -6.03
C THR A 715 -5.30 13.52 -5.67
N LEU A 716 -5.85 14.26 -6.63
CA LEU A 716 -6.53 15.53 -6.41
C LEU A 716 -8.03 15.30 -6.56
N ASP A 717 -8.76 15.51 -5.49
CA ASP A 717 -10.18 15.16 -5.36
C ASP A 717 -10.96 16.36 -4.83
N ASN A 718 -11.80 16.94 -5.68
CA ASN A 718 -12.53 18.18 -5.38
C ASN A 718 -11.60 19.33 -4.90
N CYS A 719 -10.47 19.50 -5.59
CA CYS A 719 -9.48 20.54 -5.26
C CYS A 719 -9.65 21.79 -6.15
N ASP A 720 -9.23 22.95 -5.64
CA ASP A 720 -9.04 24.18 -6.43
C ASP A 720 -7.55 24.41 -6.64
N VAL A 721 -7.04 24.10 -7.83
CA VAL A 721 -5.63 24.23 -8.22
C VAL A 721 -5.43 25.52 -8.99
N VAL A 722 -4.75 26.46 -8.35
CA VAL A 722 -4.58 27.83 -8.83
C VAL A 722 -3.16 28.05 -9.30
N SER A 723 -3.03 28.49 -10.55
CA SER A 723 -1.79 29.03 -11.10
C SER A 723 -1.82 30.54 -11.01
N ASP A 724 -1.01 31.10 -10.12
CA ASP A 724 -0.84 32.55 -9.96
C ASP A 724 0.53 32.99 -10.47
N ASN A 725 0.54 33.67 -11.61
CA ASN A 725 1.76 34.03 -12.32
C ASN A 725 1.85 35.56 -12.50
N ALA A 726 2.85 36.20 -11.89
CA ALA A 726 3.13 37.61 -12.10
C ALA A 726 4.63 37.95 -11.89
N PRO A 727 5.38 38.29 -12.95
CA PRO A 727 4.96 38.42 -14.35
C PRO A 727 4.95 37.07 -15.09
N GLN A 728 3.94 36.90 -15.94
CA GLN A 728 3.81 35.76 -16.85
C GLN A 728 4.50 36.10 -18.19
N THR A 729 5.66 35.49 -18.48
CA THR A 729 6.46 35.73 -19.71
C THR A 729 6.54 34.46 -20.58
N ASP A 730 6.90 34.57 -21.86
CA ASP A 730 6.96 33.43 -22.81
C ASP A 730 7.84 32.25 -22.35
N THR A 731 8.78 32.49 -21.44
CA THR A 731 9.66 31.46 -20.87
C THR A 731 9.29 31.06 -19.44
N ASN A 732 8.28 31.70 -18.83
CA ASN A 732 7.94 31.57 -17.41
C ASN A 732 6.52 31.05 -17.15
N TYR A 733 6.33 29.73 -17.19
CA TYR A 733 5.02 29.10 -16.94
C TYR A 733 4.89 28.60 -15.49
N GLN A 734 3.69 28.78 -14.93
CA GLN A 734 3.26 28.18 -13.66
C GLN A 734 2.14 27.17 -13.98
N TYR A 735 2.51 25.94 -14.31
CA TYR A 735 1.51 24.89 -14.62
C TYR A 735 0.74 24.47 -13.36
N GLY A 736 -0.42 23.83 -13.53
CA GLY A 736 -1.12 23.21 -12.40
C GLY A 736 -0.32 22.03 -11.85
N VAL A 737 0.13 21.15 -12.74
CA VAL A 737 1.01 20.01 -12.41
C VAL A 737 2.15 19.92 -13.42
N SER A 738 3.37 19.58 -12.95
CA SER A 738 4.52 19.29 -13.81
C SER A 738 5.12 17.93 -13.44
N MET A 739 5.12 17.01 -14.41
CA MET A 739 5.65 15.65 -14.29
C MET A 739 6.99 15.54 -15.02
N ARG A 740 8.08 15.40 -14.26
CA ARG A 740 9.45 15.51 -14.81
C ARG A 740 10.23 14.21 -14.83
N SER A 741 9.74 13.19 -14.12
CA SER A 741 10.48 11.94 -13.96
C SER A 741 10.37 11.03 -15.18
N PRO A 742 11.48 10.44 -15.65
CA PRO A 742 11.44 9.37 -16.64
C PRO A 742 11.06 8.00 -16.05
N TYR A 743 10.64 7.95 -14.79
CA TYR A 743 10.06 6.76 -14.15
C TYR A 743 8.55 6.92 -14.01
N TYR A 744 7.85 5.79 -13.88
CA TYR A 744 6.40 5.77 -13.77
C TYR A 744 5.94 6.39 -12.44
N ASN A 745 4.97 7.30 -12.54
CA ASN A 745 4.17 7.87 -11.46
C ASN A 745 2.75 8.07 -11.99
N LYS A 746 1.79 8.20 -11.09
CA LYS A 746 0.37 8.30 -11.41
C LYS A 746 -0.25 9.56 -10.79
N LEU A 747 -0.94 10.34 -11.63
CA LEU A 747 -1.81 11.44 -11.21
C LEU A 747 -3.26 11.03 -11.42
N ILE A 748 -4.10 11.26 -10.42
CA ILE A 748 -5.53 10.95 -10.44
C ILE A 748 -6.29 12.24 -10.14
N LEU A 749 -7.20 12.62 -11.03
CA LEU A 749 -8.01 13.84 -10.95
C LEU A 749 -9.49 13.44 -10.86
N LYS A 750 -10.20 13.93 -9.83
CA LYS A 750 -11.57 13.50 -9.51
C LYS A 750 -12.49 14.65 -9.09
N ASN A 751 -13.80 14.39 -9.16
CA ASN A 751 -14.87 15.14 -8.49
C ASN A 751 -14.83 16.66 -8.76
N ASN A 752 -14.81 17.04 -10.03
CA ASN A 752 -14.77 18.44 -10.48
C ASN A 752 -13.56 19.23 -9.95
N THR A 753 -12.41 18.57 -9.75
CA THR A 753 -11.17 19.27 -9.47
C THR A 753 -10.97 20.38 -10.50
N LYS A 754 -10.82 21.60 -9.99
CA LYS A 754 -10.78 22.82 -10.77
C LYS A 754 -9.33 23.23 -10.98
N PHE A 755 -8.98 23.52 -12.23
CA PHE A 755 -7.75 24.22 -12.57
C PHE A 755 -8.09 25.59 -13.12
N ARG A 756 -7.33 26.60 -12.72
CA ARG A 756 -7.52 27.97 -13.19
C ARG A 756 -6.25 28.78 -13.09
N GLU A 757 -6.13 29.73 -14.00
CA GLU A 757 -5.09 30.75 -13.97
C GLU A 757 -5.68 32.05 -13.41
N THR A 758 -4.90 32.75 -12.59
CA THR A 758 -5.26 34.09 -12.14
C THR A 758 -4.50 35.12 -12.95
N ARG A 759 -5.08 36.32 -13.10
CA ARG A 759 -4.54 37.51 -13.79
C ARG A 759 -4.59 37.43 -15.33
N THR A 760 -3.79 36.56 -15.98
CA THR A 760 -3.70 36.49 -17.45
C THR A 760 -3.62 35.04 -17.94
N PRO A 761 -4.77 34.33 -18.08
CA PRO A 761 -4.79 32.95 -18.51
C PRO A 761 -4.17 32.75 -19.91
N ARG A 762 -3.20 31.83 -20.04
CA ARG A 762 -2.56 31.49 -21.33
C ARG A 762 -2.17 30.02 -21.48
N LEU A 763 -2.26 29.22 -20.43
CA LEU A 763 -1.76 27.86 -20.45
C LEU A 763 -2.55 27.04 -21.49
N PRO A 764 -1.88 26.43 -22.47
CA PRO A 764 -2.55 25.55 -23.42
C PRO A 764 -2.98 24.24 -22.76
N HIS A 765 -2.32 23.86 -21.66
CA HIS A 765 -2.64 22.67 -20.87
C HIS A 765 -2.26 22.86 -19.40
N VAL A 766 -2.94 22.17 -18.49
CA VAL A 766 -2.72 22.34 -17.03
C VAL A 766 -1.75 21.32 -16.43
N VAL A 767 -1.57 20.16 -17.06
CA VAL A 767 -0.56 19.14 -16.68
C VAL A 767 0.53 19.08 -17.74
N ASP A 768 1.77 19.36 -17.36
CA ASP A 768 2.92 19.41 -18.26
C ASP A 768 3.89 18.23 -18.04
N PHE A 769 4.57 17.79 -19.11
CA PHE A 769 5.55 16.71 -19.08
C PHE A 769 6.90 17.14 -19.66
N ASN A 770 7.99 16.74 -19.00
CA ASN A 770 9.30 16.75 -19.65
C ASN A 770 9.35 15.73 -20.79
N ALA A 771 10.24 15.95 -21.77
CA ALA A 771 10.39 15.10 -22.97
C ALA A 771 10.47 13.58 -22.67
N ASN A 772 11.17 13.16 -21.61
CA ASN A 772 11.31 11.74 -21.26
C ASN A 772 10.31 11.26 -20.20
N ALA A 773 9.35 12.10 -19.79
CA ALA A 773 8.41 11.85 -18.70
C ALA A 773 7.01 11.42 -19.18
N TRP A 774 6.82 11.21 -20.48
CA TRP A 774 5.55 10.81 -21.07
C TRP A 774 5.11 9.41 -20.64
N ARG A 775 5.88 8.64 -19.88
CA ARG A 775 5.39 7.36 -19.33
C ARG A 775 4.56 7.49 -18.05
N ASN A 776 4.50 8.68 -17.44
CA ASN A 776 3.69 8.92 -16.25
C ASN A 776 2.20 8.94 -16.61
N GLU A 777 1.36 8.27 -15.83
CA GLU A 777 -0.07 8.16 -16.12
C GLU A 777 -0.85 9.33 -15.51
N VAL A 778 -1.81 9.86 -16.26
CA VAL A 778 -2.83 10.79 -15.75
C VAL A 778 -4.19 10.15 -15.99
N VAL A 779 -4.97 10.01 -14.93
CA VAL A 779 -6.32 9.48 -14.96
C VAL A 779 -7.27 10.57 -14.52
N ASP A 780 -8.23 10.92 -15.36
CA ASP A 780 -9.34 11.78 -15.03
C ASP A 780 -10.68 11.05 -15.16
N ASP A 781 -11.68 11.50 -14.42
CA ASP A 781 -13.04 10.94 -14.44
C ASP A 781 -13.99 11.68 -15.41
N GLY A 782 -13.44 12.52 -16.29
CA GLY A 782 -14.21 13.35 -17.23
C GLY A 782 -14.88 14.57 -16.60
N SER A 783 -14.70 14.84 -15.31
CA SER A 783 -15.35 15.96 -14.60
C SER A 783 -14.48 17.21 -14.43
N ILE A 784 -13.25 17.22 -14.94
CA ILE A 784 -12.28 18.30 -14.66
C ILE A 784 -12.77 19.65 -15.16
N ASN A 785 -12.73 20.65 -14.28
CA ASN A 785 -13.19 22.00 -14.56
C ASN A 785 -12.00 22.89 -14.92
N LEU A 786 -12.02 23.49 -16.12
CA LEU A 786 -11.00 24.43 -16.62
C LEU A 786 -11.54 25.87 -16.73
N ASP A 787 -12.65 26.19 -16.03
CA ASP A 787 -13.28 27.51 -16.00
C ASP A 787 -12.37 28.50 -15.28
N GLY A 788 -11.59 29.24 -16.07
CA GLY A 788 -10.55 30.16 -15.59
C GLY A 788 -9.17 29.91 -16.21
N CYS A 789 -9.02 28.89 -17.04
CA CYS A 789 -7.87 28.72 -17.92
C CYS A 789 -8.05 29.48 -19.25
N ALA A 790 -6.99 29.51 -20.07
CA ALA A 790 -7.05 30.07 -21.41
C ALA A 790 -8.14 29.40 -22.27
N THR A 791 -8.71 30.15 -23.21
CA THR A 791 -9.68 29.59 -24.16
C THR A 791 -9.05 28.45 -24.97
N GLY A 792 -9.67 27.26 -24.93
CA GLY A 792 -9.17 26.06 -25.62
C GLY A 792 -8.13 25.26 -24.85
N ALA A 793 -7.84 25.61 -23.59
CA ALA A 793 -6.94 24.83 -22.74
C ALA A 793 -7.44 23.39 -22.53
N THR A 794 -6.50 22.45 -22.49
CA THR A 794 -6.77 21.02 -22.26
C THR A 794 -6.19 20.55 -20.92
N VAL A 795 -6.53 19.33 -20.51
CA VAL A 795 -5.89 18.72 -19.33
C VAL A 795 -4.42 18.38 -19.63
N LEU A 796 -4.19 17.72 -20.77
CA LEU A 796 -2.88 17.23 -21.20
C LEU A 796 -2.41 17.93 -22.49
N PRO A 797 -1.10 18.08 -22.72
CA PRO A 797 -0.54 18.55 -23.99
C PRO A 797 -0.89 17.60 -25.15
N SER A 798 -1.16 18.17 -26.32
CA SER A 798 -1.24 17.39 -27.55
C SER A 798 0.16 16.98 -28.00
N HIS A 799 0.37 15.69 -28.27
CA HIS A 799 1.61 15.21 -28.86
C HIS A 799 1.32 14.19 -29.95
N LYS A 800 1.75 14.52 -31.16
CA LYS A 800 1.50 13.78 -32.39
C LYS A 800 2.84 13.28 -32.92
N TRP A 801 2.89 12.03 -33.37
CA TRP A 801 4.08 11.49 -33.99
C TRP A 801 4.50 12.33 -35.20
N SER A 802 5.78 12.67 -35.29
CA SER A 802 6.33 13.49 -36.38
C SER A 802 6.59 12.70 -37.68
N GLY A 803 6.48 11.37 -37.63
CA GLY A 803 6.83 10.47 -38.73
C GLY A 803 8.32 10.11 -38.84
N HIS A 804 9.18 10.77 -38.07
CA HIS A 804 10.63 10.66 -38.23
C HIS A 804 11.39 10.36 -36.92
N SER A 805 10.78 10.67 -35.77
CA SER A 805 11.39 10.42 -34.45
C SER A 805 11.07 8.99 -33.97
N TYR A 806 12.08 8.28 -33.49
CA TYR A 806 11.93 6.93 -32.94
C TYR A 806 12.66 6.87 -31.60
N ALA A 807 11.92 6.62 -30.52
CA ALA A 807 12.47 6.54 -29.17
C ALA A 807 12.43 5.09 -28.65
N SER A 808 13.35 4.73 -27.76
CA SER A 808 13.36 3.41 -27.13
C SER A 808 12.30 3.30 -26.05
N VAL A 809 11.83 2.08 -25.77
CA VAL A 809 10.81 1.78 -24.74
C VAL A 809 11.21 2.08 -23.28
N GLY A 810 12.40 2.65 -23.06
CA GLY A 810 12.94 2.94 -21.74
C GLY A 810 13.19 1.68 -20.90
N THR A 811 13.33 1.85 -19.59
CA THR A 811 13.50 0.76 -18.63
C THR A 811 12.15 0.20 -18.19
N VAL A 812 12.11 -1.10 -17.89
CA VAL A 812 10.96 -1.74 -17.21
C VAL A 812 10.74 -1.04 -15.87
N ALA A 813 9.49 -0.68 -15.56
CA ALA A 813 9.12 -0.10 -14.28
C ALA A 813 9.24 -1.15 -13.15
N ASP A 814 9.25 -0.69 -11.90
CA ASP A 814 9.47 -1.59 -10.75
C ASP A 814 8.36 -2.63 -10.55
N ASP A 815 7.18 -2.40 -11.14
CA ASP A 815 6.05 -3.34 -11.18
C ASP A 815 6.15 -4.37 -12.32
N GLY A 816 7.26 -4.39 -13.07
CA GLY A 816 7.52 -5.33 -14.15
C GLY A 816 6.90 -4.94 -15.49
N LYS A 817 6.37 -3.72 -15.64
CA LYS A 817 5.67 -3.27 -16.86
C LYS A 817 6.47 -2.25 -17.68
N ILE A 818 6.13 -2.14 -18.96
CA ILE A 818 6.62 -1.08 -19.84
C ILE A 818 5.47 -0.12 -20.11
N TYR A 819 5.58 1.12 -19.64
CA TYR A 819 4.59 2.16 -19.89
C TYR A 819 4.96 3.01 -21.11
N ILE A 820 4.04 3.12 -22.06
CA ILE A 820 4.15 3.95 -23.26
C ILE A 820 3.07 5.02 -23.22
N GLY A 821 3.47 6.28 -23.22
CA GLY A 821 2.56 7.40 -23.43
C GLY A 821 3.07 8.39 -24.48
N ASP A 822 4.20 8.08 -25.11
CA ASP A 822 4.82 8.89 -26.15
C ASP A 822 4.65 8.17 -27.51
N PRO A 823 4.04 8.81 -28.52
CA PRO A 823 3.96 8.25 -29.86
C PRO A 823 5.32 7.95 -30.50
N ASP A 824 6.39 8.70 -30.19
CA ASP A 824 7.75 8.42 -30.66
C ASP A 824 8.28 7.07 -30.11
N VAL A 825 7.91 6.75 -28.86
CA VAL A 825 8.27 5.47 -28.22
C VAL A 825 7.47 4.31 -28.80
N LEU A 826 6.18 4.50 -29.08
CA LEU A 826 5.37 3.50 -29.78
C LEU A 826 5.92 3.22 -31.19
N ALA A 827 6.27 4.27 -31.93
CA ALA A 827 6.89 4.14 -33.25
C ALA A 827 8.21 3.35 -33.18
N GLY A 828 9.08 3.67 -32.21
CA GLY A 828 10.33 2.97 -31.99
C GLY A 828 10.14 1.49 -31.65
N PHE A 829 9.20 1.17 -30.75
CA PHE A 829 8.85 -0.21 -30.37
C PHE A 829 8.47 -1.06 -31.58
N ILE A 830 7.65 -0.51 -32.48
CA ILE A 830 7.17 -1.18 -33.69
C ILE A 830 8.31 -1.31 -34.71
N GLN A 831 9.04 -0.22 -34.96
CA GLN A 831 10.14 -0.18 -35.92
C GLN A 831 11.20 -1.25 -35.61
N SER A 832 11.56 -1.40 -34.34
CA SER A 832 12.69 -2.26 -33.93
C SER A 832 12.36 -3.74 -33.89
N GLY A 833 11.08 -4.12 -33.74
CA GLY A 833 10.69 -5.52 -33.52
C GLY A 833 11.12 -6.01 -32.13
N ALA A 834 10.54 -5.45 -31.07
CA ALA A 834 10.99 -5.74 -29.71
C ALA A 834 10.58 -7.14 -29.20
N ASP A 835 11.51 -7.84 -28.54
CA ASP A 835 11.18 -8.96 -27.64
C ASP A 835 10.77 -8.39 -26.28
N GLY A 836 9.50 -8.58 -25.92
CA GLY A 836 8.96 -8.14 -24.64
C GLY A 836 9.39 -8.98 -23.45
N LYS A 837 10.14 -10.09 -23.63
CA LYS A 837 10.69 -10.91 -22.52
C LYS A 837 9.65 -11.35 -21.48
N GLY A 838 8.40 -11.53 -21.90
CA GLY A 838 7.27 -11.88 -21.05
C GLY A 838 6.62 -10.71 -20.30
N VAL A 839 7.01 -9.46 -20.55
CA VAL A 839 6.46 -8.28 -19.86
C VAL A 839 5.15 -7.77 -20.50
N GLU A 840 4.38 -7.03 -19.70
CA GLU A 840 3.21 -6.28 -20.19
C GLU A 840 3.64 -4.87 -20.64
N VAL A 841 3.30 -4.52 -21.88
CA VAL A 841 3.43 -3.18 -22.47
C VAL A 841 2.08 -2.49 -22.35
N VAL A 842 2.04 -1.35 -21.66
CA VAL A 842 0.79 -0.67 -21.27
C VAL A 842 0.77 0.75 -21.84
N LEU A 843 -0.29 1.09 -22.57
CA LEU A 843 -0.54 2.48 -22.92
C LEU A 843 -1.07 3.25 -21.70
N VAL A 844 -0.57 4.47 -21.49
CA VAL A 844 -1.03 5.35 -20.39
C VAL A 844 -1.85 6.55 -20.87
N ARG A 845 -2.13 6.62 -22.18
CA ARG A 845 -2.99 7.61 -22.83
C ARG A 845 -3.25 7.24 -24.28
N ASP A 846 -4.18 7.97 -24.89
CA ASP A 846 -4.40 7.95 -26.34
C ASP A 846 -3.19 8.51 -27.09
N LEU A 847 -2.85 7.91 -28.23
CA LEU A 847 -1.69 8.25 -29.04
C LEU A 847 -2.10 8.58 -30.48
N ASP A 848 -1.67 9.72 -30.99
CA ASP A 848 -1.85 10.10 -32.40
C ASP A 848 -0.57 9.87 -33.19
N MET A 849 -0.61 8.91 -34.11
CA MET A 849 0.52 8.53 -34.98
C MET A 849 0.59 9.38 -36.26
N GLY A 850 -0.36 10.26 -36.45
CA GLY A 850 -0.26 11.35 -37.39
C GLY A 850 -0.32 11.05 -38.87
N SER A 851 -0.73 9.84 -39.24
CA SER A 851 -0.83 9.35 -40.61
C SER A 851 0.51 9.29 -41.34
N HIS A 852 1.62 9.27 -40.60
CA HIS A 852 2.94 9.04 -41.16
C HIS A 852 3.22 7.54 -41.26
N ASN A 853 3.89 7.12 -42.32
CA ASN A 853 4.24 5.72 -42.54
C ASN A 853 5.40 5.31 -41.62
N ILE A 854 5.19 4.30 -40.78
CA ILE A 854 6.29 3.65 -40.03
C ILE A 854 7.13 2.81 -40.99
N THR A 855 8.44 3.08 -41.01
CA THR A 855 9.42 2.28 -41.75
C THR A 855 10.10 1.32 -40.79
N LEU A 856 9.95 0.01 -41.00
CA LEU A 856 10.60 -1.01 -40.17
C LEU A 856 12.12 -1.01 -40.36
N SER A 857 12.86 -1.36 -39.31
CA SER A 857 14.31 -1.51 -39.38
C SER A 857 14.70 -2.63 -40.35
N THR A 858 15.87 -2.52 -40.99
CA THR A 858 16.46 -3.62 -41.78
C THR A 858 16.80 -4.84 -40.91
N SER A 859 16.91 -4.65 -39.60
CA SER A 859 17.10 -5.72 -38.61
C SER A 859 15.80 -6.19 -37.97
N PHE A 860 14.64 -5.76 -38.46
CA PHE A 860 13.35 -6.17 -37.91
C PHE A 860 13.14 -7.66 -38.16
N GLU A 861 12.85 -8.41 -37.10
CA GLU A 861 12.48 -9.82 -37.20
C GLU A 861 11.01 -10.03 -36.80
N SER A 862 10.66 -9.73 -35.55
CA SER A 862 9.30 -9.86 -35.03
C SER A 862 9.15 -9.11 -33.71
N ILE A 863 7.91 -8.79 -33.34
CA ILE A 863 7.56 -8.43 -31.97
C ILE A 863 7.16 -9.71 -31.25
N SER A 864 7.77 -10.01 -30.10
CA SER A 864 7.61 -11.33 -29.49
C SER A 864 7.46 -11.31 -27.98
N ASN A 865 6.88 -12.39 -27.44
CA ASN A 865 6.78 -12.69 -26.00
C ASN A 865 6.28 -11.51 -25.15
N CYS A 866 5.16 -10.89 -25.50
CA CYS A 866 4.66 -9.74 -24.77
C CYS A 866 3.13 -9.71 -24.69
N THR A 867 2.62 -9.02 -23.66
CA THR A 867 1.22 -8.60 -23.63
C THR A 867 1.15 -7.11 -23.95
N PHE A 868 0.65 -6.75 -25.12
CA PHE A 868 0.36 -5.37 -25.51
C PHE A 868 -1.04 -4.98 -25.03
N ASN A 869 -1.11 -4.29 -23.90
CA ASN A 869 -2.34 -3.83 -23.27
C ASN A 869 -2.58 -2.35 -23.62
N GLY A 870 -3.60 -2.08 -24.43
CA GLY A 870 -4.03 -0.73 -24.73
C GLY A 870 -4.62 0.01 -23.54
N ASN A 871 -4.96 -0.68 -22.44
CA ASN A 871 -5.55 -0.09 -21.24
C ASN A 871 -6.79 0.79 -21.54
N ASN A 872 -7.59 0.36 -22.53
CA ASN A 872 -8.74 1.05 -23.09
C ASN A 872 -8.44 2.38 -23.82
N HIS A 873 -7.16 2.65 -24.11
CA HIS A 873 -6.75 3.80 -24.93
C HIS A 873 -6.88 3.54 -26.42
N THR A 874 -6.77 4.62 -27.18
CA THR A 874 -6.81 4.64 -28.65
C THR A 874 -5.44 4.94 -29.24
N ILE A 875 -5.03 4.17 -30.25
CA ILE A 875 -4.00 4.56 -31.21
C ILE A 875 -4.72 5.08 -32.45
N ALA A 876 -4.56 6.36 -32.76
CA ALA A 876 -5.19 7.03 -33.89
C ALA A 876 -4.21 7.26 -35.03
N ASN A 877 -4.74 7.29 -36.26
CA ASN A 877 -4.02 7.71 -37.48
C ASN A 877 -2.73 6.92 -37.73
N TYR A 878 -2.72 5.64 -37.35
CA TYR A 878 -1.59 4.76 -37.55
C TYR A 878 -1.41 4.43 -39.04
N THR A 879 -0.18 4.48 -39.58
CA THR A 879 0.07 4.06 -40.96
C THR A 879 1.31 3.18 -41.04
N LEU A 880 1.16 2.00 -41.65
CA LEU A 880 2.28 1.11 -41.93
C LEU A 880 2.07 0.40 -43.26
N SER A 881 2.98 0.66 -44.18
CA SER A 881 3.12 -0.01 -45.47
C SER A 881 4.45 -0.74 -45.50
N ASN A 882 4.42 -2.07 -45.56
CA ASN A 882 5.63 -2.89 -45.52
C ASN A 882 5.54 -4.10 -46.46
N LYS A 883 6.70 -4.59 -46.90
CA LYS A 883 6.80 -5.80 -47.71
C LYS A 883 6.48 -7.03 -46.86
N GLN A 884 5.78 -8.00 -47.44
CA GLN A 884 5.43 -9.30 -46.84
C GLN A 884 4.46 -9.29 -45.65
N TYR A 885 4.50 -8.30 -44.76
CA TYR A 885 3.61 -8.27 -43.61
C TYR A 885 3.35 -6.86 -43.08
N ALA A 886 2.11 -6.59 -42.66
CA ALA A 886 1.69 -5.28 -42.16
C ALA A 886 0.62 -5.39 -41.07
N GLY A 887 0.73 -4.59 -40.02
CA GLY A 887 -0.20 -4.47 -38.90
C GLY A 887 0.41 -3.65 -37.78
N LEU A 888 -0.35 -3.37 -36.71
CA LEU A 888 0.22 -2.75 -35.49
C LEU A 888 1.44 -3.54 -34.99
N LEU A 889 1.30 -4.86 -34.99
CA LEU A 889 2.38 -5.83 -34.83
C LEU A 889 2.58 -6.53 -36.19
N PRO A 890 3.52 -6.05 -37.03
CA PRO A 890 3.64 -6.52 -38.41
C PRO A 890 3.94 -8.02 -38.51
N ASN A 891 4.91 -8.49 -37.72
CA ASN A 891 5.22 -9.90 -37.54
C ASN A 891 5.29 -10.18 -36.04
N ALA A 892 4.51 -11.14 -35.54
CA ALA A 892 4.30 -11.37 -34.12
C ALA A 892 4.59 -12.81 -33.70
N ILE A 893 5.18 -13.02 -32.53
CA ILE A 893 5.45 -14.36 -31.97
C ILE A 893 5.00 -14.43 -30.50
N ARG A 894 4.01 -15.28 -30.20
CA ARG A 894 3.50 -15.49 -28.83
C ARG A 894 3.10 -14.19 -28.13
N VAL A 895 2.25 -13.40 -28.78
CA VAL A 895 1.79 -12.10 -28.25
C VAL A 895 0.33 -12.14 -27.83
N THR A 896 -0.01 -11.31 -26.84
CA THR A 896 -1.40 -10.99 -26.50
C THR A 896 -1.63 -9.50 -26.75
N VAL A 897 -2.65 -9.13 -27.54
CA VAL A 897 -3.09 -7.74 -27.71
C VAL A 897 -4.46 -7.59 -27.05
N LYS A 898 -4.60 -6.63 -26.13
CA LYS A 898 -5.88 -6.46 -25.42
C LYS A 898 -6.26 -5.02 -25.12
N ASN A 899 -7.55 -4.77 -24.97
CA ASN A 899 -8.12 -3.51 -24.48
C ASN A 899 -7.65 -2.29 -25.29
N LEU A 900 -7.69 -2.36 -26.61
CA LEU A 900 -7.09 -1.35 -27.48
C LEU A 900 -8.03 -0.97 -28.62
N THR A 901 -8.18 0.33 -28.86
CA THR A 901 -8.79 0.82 -30.09
C THR A 901 -7.71 1.27 -31.07
N LEU A 902 -7.73 0.74 -32.29
CA LEU A 902 -6.93 1.22 -33.40
C LEU A 902 -7.87 1.95 -34.37
N LYS A 903 -7.71 3.27 -34.47
CA LYS A 903 -8.65 4.14 -35.17
C LYS A 903 -8.00 4.86 -36.34
N ASN A 904 -8.72 4.96 -37.46
CA ASN A 904 -8.25 5.61 -38.69
C ASN A 904 -6.88 5.07 -39.16
N ALA A 905 -6.64 3.77 -38.97
CA ALA A 905 -5.39 3.16 -39.38
C ALA A 905 -5.37 2.85 -40.88
N ASN A 906 -4.20 2.96 -41.51
CA ASN A 906 -3.97 2.57 -42.89
C ASN A 906 -2.81 1.57 -42.95
N ILE A 907 -3.14 0.29 -43.17
CA ILE A 907 -2.22 -0.83 -43.06
C ILE A 907 -2.14 -1.52 -44.41
N THR A 908 -0.96 -1.59 -45.01
CA THR A 908 -0.76 -2.16 -46.35
C THR A 908 0.42 -3.11 -46.40
N ALA A 909 0.18 -4.38 -46.72
CA ALA A 909 1.23 -5.35 -47.04
C ALA A 909 1.45 -5.40 -48.56
N VAL A 910 2.62 -5.00 -49.04
CA VAL A 910 2.94 -4.93 -50.48
C VAL A 910 3.75 -6.14 -50.95
N ASN A 911 3.66 -6.45 -52.25
CA ASN A 911 4.40 -7.54 -52.87
C ASN A 911 5.89 -7.16 -52.95
N ASP A 912 6.75 -8.11 -52.63
CA ASP A 912 8.19 -8.02 -52.87
C ASP A 912 8.67 -8.95 -53.99
N GLY A 913 7.74 -9.59 -54.70
CA GLY A 913 8.01 -10.62 -55.72
C GLY A 913 7.81 -12.04 -55.21
N SER A 914 7.58 -12.24 -53.90
CA SER A 914 7.30 -13.56 -53.32
C SER A 914 5.83 -13.96 -53.29
N ASN A 915 4.92 -13.03 -53.67
CA ASN A 915 3.46 -13.18 -53.54
C ASN A 915 2.97 -13.50 -52.12
N ASN A 916 3.81 -13.30 -51.09
CA ASN A 916 3.51 -13.62 -49.69
C ASN A 916 3.34 -12.35 -48.84
N ALA A 917 2.29 -11.57 -49.10
CA ALA A 917 2.00 -10.34 -48.35
C ALA A 917 0.76 -10.49 -47.44
N TYR A 918 0.95 -10.33 -46.13
CA TYR A 918 -0.04 -10.60 -45.08
C TYR A 918 -0.41 -9.33 -44.31
N ALA A 919 -1.69 -9.00 -44.22
CA ALA A 919 -2.12 -7.77 -43.55
C ALA A 919 -3.20 -8.03 -42.50
N GLY A 920 -3.05 -7.42 -41.33
CA GLY A 920 -4.05 -7.41 -40.28
C GLY A 920 -4.02 -6.11 -39.49
N GLY A 921 -5.16 -5.66 -38.98
CA GLY A 921 -5.24 -4.42 -38.21
C GLY A 921 -4.27 -4.42 -37.02
N PHE A 922 -4.35 -5.47 -36.21
CA PHE A 922 -3.48 -5.64 -35.04
C PHE A 922 -2.26 -6.51 -35.35
N ILE A 923 -2.44 -7.61 -36.08
CA ILE A 923 -1.37 -8.58 -36.35
C ILE A 923 -1.28 -8.86 -37.86
N GLY A 924 -0.15 -8.57 -38.50
CA GLY A 924 0.05 -8.91 -39.91
C GLY A 924 0.23 -10.42 -40.11
N ARG A 925 1.35 -10.93 -39.59
CA ARG A 925 1.70 -12.35 -39.55
C ARG A 925 1.97 -12.77 -38.11
N ALA A 926 1.55 -13.97 -37.73
CA ALA A 926 1.69 -14.48 -36.38
C ALA A 926 2.26 -15.90 -36.32
N TYR A 927 3.05 -16.15 -35.29
CA TYR A 927 3.63 -17.44 -34.92
C TYR A 927 3.45 -17.71 -33.43
N GLY A 928 3.48 -18.97 -33.01
CA GLY A 928 3.20 -19.29 -31.61
C GLY A 928 1.72 -19.10 -31.25
N THR A 929 1.40 -19.22 -29.97
CA THR A 929 0.04 -18.99 -29.48
C THR A 929 -0.22 -17.51 -29.32
N ASN A 930 -1.12 -16.95 -30.11
CA ASN A 930 -1.44 -15.51 -30.09
C ASN A 930 -2.87 -15.26 -29.63
N VAL A 931 -3.10 -14.15 -28.95
CA VAL A 931 -4.41 -13.73 -28.49
C VAL A 931 -4.67 -12.28 -28.88
N VAL A 932 -5.86 -12.00 -29.41
CA VAL A 932 -6.37 -10.63 -29.55
C VAL A 932 -7.72 -10.57 -28.87
N GLU A 933 -7.83 -9.80 -27.79
CA GLU A 933 -9.03 -9.74 -26.96
C GLU A 933 -9.49 -8.31 -26.72
N ASN A 934 -10.80 -8.05 -26.80
CA ASN A 934 -11.36 -6.75 -26.45
C ASN A 934 -10.68 -5.58 -27.19
N CYS A 935 -10.44 -5.77 -28.49
CA CYS A 935 -9.80 -4.79 -29.36
C CYS A 935 -10.78 -4.28 -30.42
N THR A 936 -10.70 -2.99 -30.74
CA THR A 936 -11.56 -2.37 -31.77
C THR A 936 -10.71 -1.82 -32.91
N LEU A 937 -10.90 -2.31 -34.13
CA LEU A 937 -10.43 -1.65 -35.35
C LEU A 937 -11.56 -0.74 -35.86
N GLU A 938 -11.37 0.57 -35.82
CA GLU A 938 -12.39 1.55 -36.20
C GLU A 938 -11.93 2.40 -37.40
N ASN A 939 -12.82 2.58 -38.38
CA ASN A 939 -12.65 3.48 -39.53
C ASN A 939 -11.31 3.32 -40.25
N SER A 940 -10.83 2.09 -40.38
CA SER A 940 -9.48 1.78 -40.83
C SER A 940 -9.49 1.07 -42.19
N ILE A 941 -8.35 1.08 -42.88
CA ILE A 941 -8.11 0.35 -44.12
C ILE A 941 -7.02 -0.69 -43.85
N VAL A 942 -7.31 -1.95 -44.16
CA VAL A 942 -6.33 -3.05 -44.12
C VAL A 942 -6.27 -3.68 -45.51
N GLN A 943 -5.10 -3.61 -46.14
CA GLN A 943 -4.86 -4.10 -47.49
C GLN A 943 -3.65 -5.04 -47.53
N GLY A 944 -3.77 -6.16 -48.24
CA GLY A 944 -2.64 -7.05 -48.55
C GLY A 944 -2.89 -7.84 -49.83
N ILE A 945 -2.00 -8.77 -50.18
CA ILE A 945 -2.12 -9.54 -51.44
C ILE A 945 -2.50 -11.00 -51.22
N ASN A 946 -1.97 -11.64 -50.16
CA ASN A 946 -2.14 -13.08 -49.96
C ASN A 946 -3.14 -13.36 -48.84
N LYS A 947 -2.89 -12.94 -47.60
CA LYS A 947 -3.75 -13.25 -46.46
C LYS A 947 -4.10 -11.98 -45.70
N VAL A 948 -5.37 -11.60 -45.72
CA VAL A 948 -5.83 -10.29 -45.20
C VAL A 948 -6.95 -10.49 -44.21
N GLY A 949 -6.79 -9.95 -43.00
CA GLY A 949 -7.84 -9.96 -41.98
C GLY A 949 -8.07 -8.58 -41.38
N GLY A 950 -9.27 -8.32 -40.85
CA GLY A 950 -9.49 -7.07 -40.10
C GLY A 950 -8.68 -7.02 -38.81
N ILE A 951 -8.60 -8.13 -38.07
CA ILE A 951 -7.83 -8.21 -36.83
C ILE A 951 -6.44 -8.81 -37.07
N ALA A 952 -6.38 -9.97 -37.74
CA ALA A 952 -5.12 -10.65 -38.01
C ALA A 952 -5.05 -11.20 -39.45
N GLY A 953 -3.90 -11.06 -40.12
CA GLY A 953 -3.72 -11.50 -41.50
C GLY A 953 -3.51 -13.01 -41.63
N PHE A 954 -2.43 -13.52 -41.04
CA PHE A 954 -2.02 -14.93 -41.15
C PHE A 954 -1.51 -15.49 -39.83
N GLN A 955 -2.14 -16.55 -39.34
CA GLN A 955 -1.61 -17.40 -38.26
C GLN A 955 -0.80 -18.54 -38.88
N ALA A 956 0.53 -18.51 -38.76
CA ALA A 956 1.42 -19.49 -39.40
C ALA A 956 1.62 -20.76 -38.58
N GLU A 957 1.78 -20.64 -37.26
CA GLU A 957 2.16 -21.75 -36.38
C GLU A 957 1.46 -21.71 -35.02
N ASN A 958 1.05 -22.86 -34.48
CA ASN A 958 0.26 -23.01 -33.25
C ASN A 958 -1.12 -22.35 -33.38
N GLY A 959 -1.74 -21.92 -32.27
CA GLY A 959 -3.12 -21.44 -32.23
C GLY A 959 -3.27 -19.92 -32.18
N ILE A 960 -4.40 -19.41 -32.64
CA ILE A 960 -4.81 -18.01 -32.41
C ILE A 960 -6.20 -17.96 -31.78
N SER A 961 -6.39 -17.10 -30.77
CA SER A 961 -7.71 -16.76 -30.21
C SER A 961 -7.99 -15.28 -30.46
N ILE A 962 -9.06 -14.99 -31.20
CA ILE A 962 -9.55 -13.63 -31.43
C ILE A 962 -10.94 -13.55 -30.82
N ARG A 963 -11.08 -12.76 -29.74
CA ARG A 963 -12.33 -12.73 -28.99
C ARG A 963 -12.76 -11.34 -28.55
N LYS A 964 -14.06 -11.10 -28.48
CA LYS A 964 -14.65 -9.81 -28.05
C LYS A 964 -14.12 -8.59 -28.81
N CYS A 965 -13.64 -8.79 -30.04
CA CYS A 965 -13.10 -7.72 -30.86
C CYS A 965 -14.18 -7.13 -31.77
N THR A 966 -13.99 -5.88 -32.19
CA THR A 966 -14.93 -5.20 -33.10
C THR A 966 -14.17 -4.65 -34.31
N VAL A 967 -14.65 -4.96 -35.52
CA VAL A 967 -14.19 -4.31 -36.77
C VAL A 967 -15.32 -3.42 -37.27
N LYS A 968 -15.15 -2.11 -37.12
CA LYS A 968 -16.20 -1.11 -37.33
C LYS A 968 -15.81 -0.10 -38.39
N GLY A 969 -16.72 0.19 -39.33
CA GLY A 969 -16.56 1.26 -40.32
C GLY A 969 -15.33 1.10 -41.22
N SER A 970 -14.77 -0.12 -41.30
CA SER A 970 -13.45 -0.36 -41.89
C SER A 970 -13.55 -0.97 -43.28
N THR A 971 -12.47 -0.92 -44.05
CA THR A 971 -12.34 -1.60 -45.35
C THR A 971 -11.20 -2.61 -45.27
N ILE A 972 -11.54 -3.89 -45.37
CA ILE A 972 -10.59 -5.00 -45.37
C ILE A 972 -10.55 -5.54 -46.78
N LYS A 973 -9.39 -5.44 -47.46
CA LYS A 973 -9.34 -5.78 -48.88
C LYS A 973 -8.07 -6.47 -49.33
N VAL A 974 -8.23 -7.37 -50.29
CA VAL A 974 -7.13 -7.93 -51.05
C VAL A 974 -6.87 -7.06 -52.28
N ASP A 975 -5.60 -6.81 -52.57
CA ASP A 975 -5.18 -6.14 -53.79
C ASP A 975 -5.54 -6.96 -55.04
N THR A 976 -6.37 -6.38 -55.89
CA THR A 976 -6.94 -7.00 -57.10
C THR A 976 -5.96 -7.09 -58.26
N GLU A 977 -4.80 -6.43 -58.19
CA GLU A 977 -3.79 -6.46 -59.25
C GLU A 977 -3.05 -7.81 -59.34
N ASN A 978 -3.05 -8.62 -58.27
CA ASN A 978 -2.48 -9.97 -58.23
C ASN A 978 -3.57 -11.00 -57.87
N GLN A 979 -4.28 -11.52 -58.89
CA GLN A 979 -5.51 -12.32 -58.73
C GLN A 979 -5.30 -13.80 -58.35
N GLU A 980 -4.07 -14.27 -58.14
CA GLU A 980 -3.84 -15.72 -57.97
C GLU A 980 -3.96 -16.24 -56.52
N TYR A 981 -3.83 -15.43 -55.46
CA TYR A 981 -3.56 -15.99 -54.12
C TYR A 981 -4.30 -15.38 -52.91
N GLY A 982 -5.28 -14.51 -53.10
CA GLY A 982 -5.89 -13.74 -52.02
C GLY A 982 -6.96 -14.44 -51.17
N GLN A 983 -6.66 -14.77 -49.91
CA GLN A 983 -7.66 -15.13 -48.88
C GLN A 983 -7.92 -13.95 -47.95
N CYS A 984 -9.19 -13.58 -47.81
CA CYS A 984 -9.63 -12.46 -47.00
C CYS A 984 -10.71 -12.89 -46.01
N GLY A 985 -10.64 -12.36 -44.79
CA GLY A 985 -11.70 -12.45 -43.78
C GLY A 985 -11.89 -11.12 -43.07
N GLY A 986 -13.12 -10.77 -42.68
CA GLY A 986 -13.36 -9.55 -41.92
C GLY A 986 -12.68 -9.54 -40.54
N ILE A 987 -12.36 -10.71 -39.98
CA ILE A 987 -11.63 -10.87 -38.70
C ILE A 987 -10.24 -11.47 -38.93
N LEU A 988 -10.16 -12.63 -39.58
CA LEU A 988 -8.92 -13.39 -39.75
C LEU A 988 -8.76 -13.85 -41.21
N GLY A 989 -7.61 -13.57 -41.82
CA GLY A 989 -7.37 -13.91 -43.23
C GLY A 989 -7.16 -15.41 -43.45
N TYR A 990 -6.23 -16.03 -42.73
CA TYR A 990 -5.88 -17.44 -42.96
C TYR A 990 -5.26 -18.10 -41.73
N ILE A 991 -5.58 -19.39 -41.52
CA ILE A 991 -5.01 -20.22 -40.47
C ILE A 991 -4.14 -21.32 -41.10
N GLY A 992 -2.86 -21.34 -40.71
CA GLY A 992 -1.78 -22.19 -41.21
C GLY A 992 -1.89 -23.68 -40.84
N SER A 993 -0.92 -24.44 -41.34
CA SER A 993 -0.88 -25.91 -41.32
C SER A 993 -0.49 -26.54 -39.96
N VAL A 994 -1.10 -26.12 -38.84
CA VAL A 994 -0.68 -26.59 -37.51
C VAL A 994 -1.80 -27.21 -36.70
N ALA A 995 -1.48 -28.34 -36.05
CA ALA A 995 -2.34 -29.08 -35.14
C ALA A 995 -2.49 -28.33 -33.81
N ALA A 996 -3.25 -27.25 -33.83
CA ALA A 996 -3.53 -26.39 -32.68
C ALA A 996 -4.99 -25.93 -32.69
N ALA A 997 -5.45 -25.49 -31.52
CA ALA A 997 -6.77 -24.90 -31.34
C ALA A 997 -6.79 -23.44 -31.77
N ASN A 998 -7.79 -23.07 -32.56
CA ASN A 998 -8.02 -21.70 -33.01
C ASN A 998 -9.44 -21.28 -32.64
N GLU A 999 -9.62 -20.02 -32.30
CA GLU A 999 -10.88 -19.48 -31.82
C GLU A 999 -11.13 -18.10 -32.42
N VAL A 1000 -12.35 -17.88 -32.90
CA VAL A 1000 -12.89 -16.59 -33.32
C VAL A 1000 -14.28 -16.45 -32.70
N SER A 1001 -14.38 -15.84 -31.52
CA SER A 1001 -15.60 -15.85 -30.70
C SER A 1001 -16.03 -14.47 -30.19
N GLY A 1002 -17.34 -14.19 -30.16
CA GLY A 1002 -17.86 -12.96 -29.57
C GLY A 1002 -17.41 -11.67 -30.26
N ASN A 1003 -16.93 -11.72 -31.51
CA ASN A 1003 -16.48 -10.56 -32.25
C ASN A 1003 -17.62 -9.93 -33.06
N PHE A 1004 -17.50 -8.64 -33.39
CA PHE A 1004 -18.48 -7.87 -34.16
C PHE A 1004 -17.88 -7.31 -35.45
N ILE A 1005 -18.66 -7.28 -36.53
CA ILE A 1005 -18.31 -6.67 -37.81
C ILE A 1005 -19.42 -5.69 -38.20
N ILE A 1006 -19.17 -4.39 -38.04
CA ILE A 1006 -20.21 -3.35 -38.11
C ILE A 1006 -19.86 -2.32 -39.17
N ASN A 1007 -20.74 -2.07 -40.15
CA ASN A 1007 -20.52 -1.09 -41.22
C ASN A 1007 -19.19 -1.29 -41.98
N THR A 1008 -18.73 -2.52 -42.11
CA THR A 1008 -17.41 -2.85 -42.66
C THR A 1008 -17.55 -3.46 -44.05
N LYS A 1009 -16.62 -3.10 -44.94
CA LYS A 1009 -16.50 -3.67 -46.29
C LYS A 1009 -15.39 -4.69 -46.31
N VAL A 1010 -15.69 -5.92 -46.72
CA VAL A 1010 -14.69 -6.96 -46.97
C VAL A 1010 -14.65 -7.23 -48.48
N GLU A 1011 -13.51 -6.99 -49.11
CA GLU A 1011 -13.36 -6.99 -50.56
C GLU A 1011 -12.23 -7.94 -50.99
N ALA A 1012 -12.56 -8.95 -51.79
CA ALA A 1012 -11.62 -9.93 -52.33
C ALA A 1012 -11.99 -10.26 -53.79
N PRO A 1013 -11.00 -10.54 -54.67
CA PRO A 1013 -11.28 -10.93 -56.05
C PRO A 1013 -12.23 -12.14 -56.14
N VAL A 1014 -13.10 -12.16 -57.15
CA VAL A 1014 -13.98 -13.31 -57.43
C VAL A 1014 -13.12 -14.47 -57.95
N ASN A 1015 -13.02 -15.55 -57.18
CA ASN A 1015 -12.24 -16.76 -57.51
C ASN A 1015 -10.74 -16.54 -57.76
N THR A 1016 -10.01 -16.05 -56.75
CA THR A 1016 -8.58 -16.40 -56.63
C THR A 1016 -8.48 -17.92 -56.45
N ASN A 1017 -7.92 -18.64 -57.44
CA ASN A 1017 -7.90 -20.10 -57.62
C ASN A 1017 -9.13 -20.70 -58.34
N ILE A 1018 -9.38 -20.32 -59.60
CA ILE A 1018 -10.31 -21.04 -60.48
C ILE A 1018 -9.96 -22.54 -60.47
N GLY A 1019 -10.81 -23.36 -59.85
CA GLY A 1019 -10.61 -24.81 -59.70
C GLY A 1019 -10.28 -25.32 -58.28
N GLU A 1020 -10.00 -24.44 -57.30
CA GLU A 1020 -9.80 -24.81 -55.89
C GLU A 1020 -10.96 -24.28 -55.02
N GLU A 1021 -12.08 -25.01 -54.99
CA GLU A 1021 -13.29 -24.59 -54.25
C GLU A 1021 -13.10 -24.45 -52.72
N HIS A 1022 -11.95 -24.88 -52.22
CA HIS A 1022 -11.58 -24.96 -50.81
C HIS A 1022 -10.76 -23.75 -50.29
N ARG A 1023 -10.41 -22.77 -51.14
CA ARG A 1023 -9.63 -21.56 -50.75
C ARG A 1023 -10.34 -20.25 -51.07
N LYS A 1024 -11.53 -20.03 -50.50
CA LYS A 1024 -12.29 -18.78 -50.72
C LYS A 1024 -12.08 -17.78 -49.60
N SER A 1025 -12.48 -16.54 -49.87
CA SER A 1025 -12.59 -15.47 -48.88
C SER A 1025 -14.00 -15.46 -48.27
N SER A 1026 -14.15 -14.84 -47.10
CA SER A 1026 -15.42 -14.81 -46.37
C SER A 1026 -15.62 -13.49 -45.63
N ILE A 1027 -16.80 -13.26 -45.06
CA ILE A 1027 -17.05 -12.06 -44.25
C ILE A 1027 -16.34 -12.12 -42.89
N CYS A 1028 -15.93 -13.30 -42.40
CA CYS A 1028 -15.36 -13.46 -41.05
C CYS A 1028 -13.94 -14.08 -41.08
N VAL A 1029 -13.81 -15.38 -41.34
CA VAL A 1029 -12.52 -16.10 -41.46
C VAL A 1029 -12.30 -16.52 -42.91
N GLY A 1030 -11.19 -16.13 -43.52
CA GLY A 1030 -10.90 -16.44 -44.92
C GLY A 1030 -10.75 -17.95 -45.15
N THR A 1031 -9.61 -18.55 -44.79
CA THR A 1031 -9.41 -19.99 -45.04
C THR A 1031 -8.73 -20.69 -43.86
N LEU A 1032 -9.18 -21.91 -43.57
CA LEU A 1032 -8.50 -22.85 -42.68
C LEU A 1032 -7.65 -23.80 -43.52
N GLN A 1033 -6.37 -24.01 -43.19
CA GLN A 1033 -5.55 -24.94 -43.97
C GLN A 1033 -6.04 -26.38 -43.88
N GLY A 1034 -6.42 -26.86 -42.69
CA GLY A 1034 -6.83 -28.23 -42.46
C GLY A 1034 -5.62 -29.16 -42.34
N VAL A 1035 -5.27 -29.54 -41.12
CA VAL A 1035 -4.39 -30.68 -40.84
C VAL A 1035 -4.95 -31.50 -39.70
N LYS A 1036 -4.54 -32.77 -39.60
CA LYS A 1036 -4.98 -33.66 -38.52
C LYS A 1036 -4.64 -33.06 -37.14
N GLY A 1037 -5.64 -32.95 -36.28
CA GLY A 1037 -5.51 -32.38 -34.93
C GLY A 1037 -5.63 -30.86 -34.86
N GLN A 1038 -5.84 -30.17 -35.99
CA GLN A 1038 -6.20 -28.75 -36.01
C GLN A 1038 -7.67 -28.56 -35.65
N SER A 1039 -8.00 -27.53 -34.87
CA SER A 1039 -9.38 -27.13 -34.63
C SER A 1039 -9.61 -25.64 -34.85
N LEU A 1040 -10.84 -25.30 -35.24
CA LEU A 1040 -11.32 -23.93 -35.36
C LEU A 1040 -12.73 -23.84 -34.78
N VAL A 1041 -12.91 -22.95 -33.81
CA VAL A 1041 -14.22 -22.53 -33.31
C VAL A 1041 -14.51 -21.13 -33.84
N ILE A 1042 -15.60 -20.96 -34.58
CA ILE A 1042 -16.15 -19.65 -34.94
C ILE A 1042 -17.48 -19.50 -34.19
N ASP A 1043 -17.51 -18.68 -33.15
CA ASP A 1043 -18.74 -18.33 -32.43
C ASP A 1043 -19.09 -16.86 -32.68
N MET A 1044 -19.70 -16.63 -33.84
CA MET A 1044 -20.11 -15.34 -34.34
C MET A 1044 -21.45 -15.47 -35.08
N PRO A 1045 -22.57 -15.41 -34.36
CA PRO A 1045 -23.89 -15.35 -34.97
C PRO A 1045 -23.98 -14.18 -35.97
N PHE A 1046 -24.76 -14.33 -37.04
CA PHE A 1046 -24.91 -13.25 -38.04
C PHE A 1046 -25.44 -11.94 -37.48
N SER A 1047 -26.10 -11.94 -36.31
CA SER A 1047 -26.51 -10.71 -35.60
C SER A 1047 -25.32 -9.84 -35.18
N TYR A 1048 -24.13 -10.42 -35.09
CA TYR A 1048 -22.89 -9.71 -34.80
C TYR A 1048 -22.27 -9.09 -36.06
N ILE A 1049 -22.86 -9.37 -37.23
CA ILE A 1049 -22.50 -8.75 -38.51
C ILE A 1049 -23.61 -7.79 -38.93
N GLN A 1050 -23.35 -6.49 -38.80
CA GLN A 1050 -24.36 -5.44 -38.94
C GLN A 1050 -23.99 -4.50 -40.07
N SER A 1051 -24.87 -4.37 -41.07
CA SER A 1051 -24.70 -3.43 -42.19
C SER A 1051 -23.35 -3.54 -42.91
N SER A 1052 -22.75 -4.73 -42.89
CA SER A 1052 -21.46 -5.04 -43.49
C SER A 1052 -21.65 -5.84 -44.77
N THR A 1053 -20.72 -5.72 -45.71
CA THR A 1053 -20.84 -6.35 -47.04
C THR A 1053 -19.58 -7.14 -47.39
N PHE A 1054 -19.75 -8.30 -48.01
CA PHE A 1054 -18.68 -9.03 -48.66
C PHE A 1054 -18.79 -8.84 -50.18
N ASN A 1055 -17.77 -8.26 -50.82
CA ASN A 1055 -17.76 -7.96 -52.26
C ASN A 1055 -18.98 -7.15 -52.75
N GLY A 1056 -19.47 -6.23 -51.92
CA GLY A 1056 -20.68 -5.44 -52.20
C GLY A 1056 -21.97 -6.24 -52.26
N LYS A 1057 -21.95 -7.53 -51.87
CA LYS A 1057 -23.12 -8.42 -51.84
C LYS A 1057 -23.63 -8.58 -50.42
N THR A 1058 -24.92 -8.94 -50.32
CA THR A 1058 -25.52 -9.44 -49.08
C THR A 1058 -24.84 -10.74 -48.67
N ILE A 1059 -24.65 -10.93 -47.36
CA ILE A 1059 -23.96 -12.08 -46.79
C ILE A 1059 -24.74 -13.36 -47.09
N ASP A 1060 -24.07 -14.35 -47.67
CA ASP A 1060 -24.61 -15.68 -47.89
C ASP A 1060 -24.76 -16.42 -46.55
N LYS A 1061 -25.93 -17.02 -46.33
CA LYS A 1061 -26.29 -17.75 -45.09
C LYS A 1061 -26.38 -19.27 -45.29
N THR A 1062 -25.90 -19.81 -46.41
CA THR A 1062 -25.87 -21.26 -46.75
C THR A 1062 -24.49 -21.89 -46.50
N GLU A 1063 -24.25 -23.18 -46.80
CA GLU A 1063 -23.19 -24.06 -46.24
C GLU A 1063 -21.78 -23.42 -46.00
N TYR A 1064 -21.21 -23.66 -44.80
CA TYR A 1064 -20.14 -22.88 -44.11
C TYR A 1064 -20.47 -21.40 -43.79
N MET A 1065 -21.73 -21.02 -43.98
CA MET A 1065 -22.42 -19.80 -43.53
C MET A 1065 -21.74 -18.49 -43.94
N GLY A 1066 -20.94 -18.46 -45.01
CA GLY A 1066 -20.17 -17.27 -45.38
C GLY A 1066 -19.19 -16.76 -44.31
N LEU A 1067 -19.09 -17.45 -43.16
CA LEU A 1067 -18.23 -17.13 -42.01
C LEU A 1067 -16.85 -17.80 -42.14
N LEU A 1068 -16.76 -18.89 -42.91
CA LEU A 1068 -15.52 -19.53 -43.31
C LEU A 1068 -15.49 -19.66 -44.83
N GLY A 1069 -14.42 -19.24 -45.49
CA GLY A 1069 -14.27 -19.31 -46.94
C GLY A 1069 -13.81 -20.68 -47.45
N GLY A 1070 -13.36 -21.57 -46.58
CA GLY A 1070 -13.10 -22.97 -46.92
C GLY A 1070 -12.05 -23.64 -46.03
N ILE A 1071 -11.92 -24.96 -46.20
CA ILE A 1071 -10.90 -25.78 -45.56
C ILE A 1071 -10.01 -26.36 -46.66
N ARG A 1072 -8.72 -26.02 -46.69
CA ARG A 1072 -7.87 -26.38 -47.83
C ARG A 1072 -7.63 -27.88 -48.02
N TYR A 1073 -7.46 -28.63 -46.93
CA TYR A 1073 -7.28 -30.08 -46.95
C TYR A 1073 -8.35 -30.75 -46.07
N GLU A 1074 -9.59 -30.79 -46.57
CA GLU A 1074 -10.73 -31.43 -45.90
C GLU A 1074 -10.48 -32.90 -45.56
N GLU A 1075 -9.71 -33.61 -46.41
CA GLU A 1075 -9.35 -35.02 -46.23
C GLU A 1075 -8.59 -35.30 -44.93
N THR A 1076 -8.00 -34.26 -44.32
CA THR A 1076 -7.28 -34.35 -43.06
C THR A 1076 -8.19 -34.30 -41.82
N GLN A 1077 -9.49 -34.05 -42.03
CA GLN A 1077 -10.55 -34.01 -41.01
C GLN A 1077 -10.21 -33.09 -39.81
N PRO A 1078 -9.95 -31.78 -40.02
CA PRO A 1078 -9.81 -30.84 -38.92
C PRO A 1078 -11.13 -30.69 -38.16
N SER A 1079 -11.08 -30.40 -36.86
CA SER A 1079 -12.30 -30.21 -36.05
C SER A 1079 -12.83 -28.79 -36.22
N LEU A 1080 -13.91 -28.62 -36.98
CA LEU A 1080 -14.56 -27.33 -37.18
C LEU A 1080 -15.84 -27.23 -36.35
N THR A 1081 -16.02 -26.11 -35.65
CA THR A 1081 -17.28 -25.77 -34.96
C THR A 1081 -17.65 -24.34 -35.29
N ILE A 1082 -18.81 -24.12 -35.92
CA ILE A 1082 -19.32 -22.79 -36.26
C ILE A 1082 -20.67 -22.61 -35.58
N ASN A 1083 -20.78 -21.60 -34.71
CA ASN A 1083 -21.99 -21.25 -33.95
C ASN A 1083 -22.63 -22.48 -33.27
N GLY A 1084 -21.81 -23.24 -32.53
CA GLY A 1084 -22.22 -24.46 -31.83
C GLY A 1084 -22.46 -25.69 -32.73
N THR A 1085 -22.42 -25.55 -34.06
CA THR A 1085 -22.59 -26.66 -35.01
C THR A 1085 -21.23 -27.22 -35.41
N ARG A 1086 -21.03 -28.54 -35.24
CA ARG A 1086 -19.81 -29.24 -35.66
C ARG A 1086 -19.92 -29.66 -37.12
N PHE A 1087 -18.90 -29.35 -37.92
CA PHE A 1087 -18.80 -29.66 -39.35
C PHE A 1087 -17.71 -30.69 -39.61
#